data_AF-A0A834I813-F1
#
_entry.id   AF-A0A834I813-F1
#
_cell.length_a   1.000
_cell.length_b   1.000
_cell.length_c   1.000
_cell.angle_alpha   90.00
_cell.angle_beta   90.00
_cell.angle_gamma   90.00
#
_symmetry.space_group_name_H-M   'P 1'
#
loop_
_entity.id
_entity.type
_entity.pdbx_description
1 polymer ?
#
loop_
_entity_poly.entity_id
_entity_poly.type
_entity_poly.pdbx_seq_one_letter_code
_entity_poly.pdbx_strand_id
1 'polypeptide(L)'
;MEGILAKLLVPNSNTVHEGTKELKEAFKKPEAVPAICDVIVTSTNPQIRQSAAVVLRRRLGKRRQWGKLNVDLRNRIKQGMLQALVSEQEKVVKNAIAQFIGVIGKHEFRDNTWPEVLQFVHTLCSSDTIVDKEMGMYTLSIMTEISHGSFIVHSDSFAMLFTTILTGLSELNSNLAYYTVLTMRNLVPTISGQQQMINAYHQLLPRILEIINAFALDDDKRACDLFEILEELIELAITVVAPHVKLIVEMCLRLGSNNQIPTTVQIKAISVVGWLIRFKGKVIQKNKLVEPIIDVLIHLMAQQPEDDGNEEYFLGDPDQFTSVTIATQTLDLIALHIPAEKVVPYLLTKVEPAIQGGDIYAQKAAYLALAVLAEGCAERIRAKYLEPFLKCACTAIHNPNAVVRNAALFALGQFAEHLQPDISHYAAELLPVLFEFLGQVMQQMQMKQESPSFDRLFYALETFCENLEDRLMPYLPTLMERLFAALDPAAGFSFQLKRVALSAVGAAATAVKEGIVPYFPRIKELLNIYILVDPNSEKSDVQSYALETLAVVAQFIGPENFKPHAEEYVGIGLKLLDVTQDPDLKKSIYALFAALSIVVKEDISPILPKVVNAMIESIQSSEGIVTHYDEEEKEEIDVYGEISDEDDDAEEDIEGESSASEDSTQCRYSVENSYNEEKEQACLALREICINTGNAFLPFIEKSFEEIFKLVNYPQDDIRKASIEALLQFCITLYKANTPETKDALYKALQMFIPKCSELIRSDEERSVVMICLDSYATLLEEVKADVFAGEGHREAIMNCVVDVLSLKTMCQDTDLGTRTENNEDIEAEQDELLLESAGDVIPKFAAAISPDDFVCYFPNVLKLLANRTMKQNSVSQRSFAFGTLAECMKSLDVYVEKFVPQLLKMWLSGARDPADEVRNNSIFGLGEMILHGKDKIFSHYNEILQGLSQAVAKETHAGTLDNICGALAKMILVNSGGIPLDQVLPGLLQKLPLRDDFQENEAVIKCFAALYQQGNPVLKQHFDAVIKVAVHVYHNDQVPNAETKRILTEFLKLAHLNFQQEFVVAVSSLGPEAIASVERLFS
;
A
#
# COMPACT_ATOMS: atom_id res chain seq x y z
N MET A 1 29.95 -39.86 16.83
CA MET A 1 28.79 -39.07 16.40
C MET A 1 28.24 -38.26 17.55
N GLU A 2 27.84 -38.89 18.66
CA GLU A 2 27.42 -38.21 19.90
C GLU A 2 28.36 -37.10 20.36
N GLY A 3 29.67 -37.35 20.43
CA GLY A 3 30.66 -36.32 20.79
C GLY A 3 30.79 -35.16 19.78
N ILE A 4 30.41 -35.34 18.51
CA ILE A 4 30.38 -34.28 17.51
C ILE A 4 29.13 -33.42 17.74
N LEU A 5 27.96 -34.06 17.92
CA LEU A 5 26.70 -33.35 18.21
C LEU A 5 26.79 -32.57 19.51
N ALA A 6 27.42 -33.11 20.55
CA ALA A 6 27.64 -32.41 21.81
C ALA A 6 28.44 -31.10 21.65
N LYS A 7 29.35 -30.99 20.66
CA LYS A 7 30.08 -29.74 20.35
C LYS A 7 29.19 -28.67 19.73
N LEU A 8 28.05 -29.05 19.14
CA LEU A 8 27.11 -28.12 18.53
C LEU A 8 26.18 -27.48 19.57
N LEU A 9 26.11 -28.04 20.78
CA LEU A 9 25.19 -27.63 21.84
C LEU A 9 25.87 -26.81 22.95
N VAL A 10 27.10 -26.33 22.70
CA VAL A 10 27.82 -25.50 23.67
C VAL A 10 27.76 -24.03 23.29
N PRO A 11 27.75 -23.10 24.26
CA PRO A 11 27.66 -21.65 23.99
C PRO A 11 28.94 -21.04 23.38
N ASN A 12 29.94 -21.85 23.02
CA ASN A 12 31.23 -21.37 22.49
C ASN A 12 31.26 -21.48 20.96
N SER A 13 31.20 -20.35 20.26
CA SER A 13 31.15 -20.28 18.79
C SER A 13 32.31 -20.98 18.08
N ASN A 14 33.52 -20.97 18.65
CA ASN A 14 34.67 -21.68 18.06
C ASN A 14 34.51 -23.20 18.14
N THR A 15 33.94 -23.70 19.24
CA THR A 15 33.69 -25.14 19.46
C THR A 15 32.55 -25.64 18.58
N VAL A 16 31.53 -24.80 18.41
CA VAL A 16 30.42 -24.99 17.49
C VAL A 16 30.93 -25.08 16.05
N HIS A 17 31.75 -24.12 15.59
CA HIS A 17 32.34 -24.14 14.24
C HIS A 17 33.22 -25.39 14.00
N GLU A 18 34.00 -25.80 15.00
CA GLU A 18 34.76 -27.05 14.96
C GLU A 18 33.83 -28.27 14.82
N GLY A 19 32.76 -28.33 15.61
CA GLY A 19 31.74 -29.38 15.55
C GLY A 19 31.04 -29.43 14.17
N THR A 20 30.68 -28.28 13.61
CA THR A 20 30.05 -28.17 12.28
C THR A 20 30.97 -28.69 11.19
N LYS A 21 32.26 -28.36 11.26
CA LYS A 21 33.27 -28.87 10.33
C LYS A 21 33.46 -30.39 10.45
N GLU A 22 33.52 -30.92 11.68
CA GLU A 22 33.60 -32.37 11.92
C GLU A 22 32.35 -33.10 11.41
N LEU A 23 31.17 -32.50 11.57
CA LEU A 23 29.90 -33.06 11.09
C LEU A 23 29.83 -33.07 9.55
N LYS A 24 30.24 -31.98 8.88
CA LYS A 24 30.38 -31.92 7.41
C LYS A 24 31.32 -33.01 6.88
N GLU A 25 32.47 -33.21 7.54
CA GLU A 25 33.40 -34.27 7.16
C GLU A 25 32.86 -35.68 7.43
N ALA A 26 32.08 -35.85 8.51
CA ALA A 26 31.40 -37.11 8.79
C ALA A 26 30.39 -37.47 7.70
N PHE A 27 29.62 -36.50 7.19
CA PHE A 27 28.62 -36.72 6.13
C PHE A 27 29.17 -37.17 4.78
N LYS A 28 30.48 -37.05 4.56
CA LYS A 28 31.16 -37.66 3.40
C LYS A 28 31.21 -39.18 3.49
N LYS A 29 30.97 -39.77 4.66
CA LYS A 29 31.00 -41.21 4.93
C LYS A 29 29.58 -41.79 4.96
N PRO A 30 29.32 -42.95 4.32
CA PRO A 30 27.98 -43.55 4.28
C PRO A 30 27.47 -44.02 5.65
N GLU A 31 28.35 -44.24 6.63
CA GLU A 31 27.99 -44.67 7.98
C GLU A 31 27.45 -43.53 8.86
N ALA A 32 27.58 -42.27 8.44
CA ALA A 32 27.18 -41.13 9.26
C ALA A 32 25.67 -41.11 9.55
N VAL A 33 24.84 -41.34 8.54
CA VAL A 33 23.37 -41.36 8.69
C VAL A 33 22.93 -42.47 9.67
N PRO A 34 23.32 -43.75 9.50
CA PRO A 34 23.05 -44.79 10.49
C PRO A 34 23.53 -44.44 11.90
N ALA A 35 24.75 -43.88 12.03
CA ALA A 35 25.30 -43.54 13.34
C ALA A 35 24.53 -42.42 14.05
N ILE A 36 23.91 -41.49 13.31
CA ILE A 36 23.03 -40.47 13.90
C ILE A 36 21.68 -41.08 14.29
N CYS A 37 21.11 -41.99 13.47
CA CYS A 37 19.90 -42.73 13.85
C CYS A 37 20.09 -43.53 15.14
N ASP A 38 21.25 -44.16 15.33
CA ASP A 38 21.58 -44.88 16.57
C ASP A 38 21.62 -43.92 17.76
N VAL A 39 22.21 -42.73 17.61
CA VAL A 39 22.27 -41.70 18.67
C VAL A 39 20.87 -41.29 19.14
N ILE A 40 19.90 -41.16 18.22
CA ILE A 40 18.50 -40.85 18.57
C ILE A 40 17.92 -41.90 19.53
N VAL A 41 18.32 -43.16 19.44
CA VAL A 41 17.74 -44.23 20.27
C VAL A 41 18.58 -44.52 21.51
N THR A 42 19.91 -44.40 21.42
CA THR A 42 20.82 -44.88 22.47
C THR A 42 21.33 -43.80 23.42
N SER A 43 21.33 -42.52 23.02
CA SER A 43 21.87 -41.44 23.86
C SER A 43 21.03 -41.23 25.12
N THR A 44 21.70 -41.11 26.27
CA THR A 44 21.04 -40.79 27.53
C THR A 44 20.69 -39.30 27.65
N ASN A 45 21.30 -38.44 26.83
CA ASN A 45 21.06 -36.99 26.85
C ASN A 45 19.94 -36.60 25.86
N PRO A 46 18.79 -36.06 26.34
CA PRO A 46 17.69 -35.60 25.49
C PRO A 46 18.09 -34.57 24.43
N GLN A 47 18.90 -33.57 24.78
CA GLN A 47 19.31 -32.51 23.84
C GLN A 47 20.11 -33.09 22.67
N ILE A 48 20.97 -34.08 22.94
CA ILE A 48 21.71 -34.79 21.89
C ILE A 48 20.78 -35.62 21.00
N ARG A 49 19.74 -36.27 21.57
CA ARG A 49 18.76 -37.03 20.77
C ARG A 49 17.95 -36.09 19.86
N GLN A 50 17.52 -34.94 20.38
CA GLN A 50 16.84 -33.91 19.61
C GLN A 50 17.73 -33.39 18.47
N SER A 51 18.95 -32.96 18.78
CA SER A 51 19.94 -32.50 17.78
C SER A 51 20.17 -33.55 16.70
N ALA A 52 20.29 -34.83 17.06
CA ALA A 52 20.44 -35.92 16.10
C ALA A 52 19.25 -36.02 15.12
N ALA A 53 18.02 -35.89 15.61
CA ALA A 53 16.81 -35.89 14.78
C ALA A 53 16.76 -34.66 13.84
N VAL A 54 17.06 -33.46 14.36
CA VAL A 54 17.09 -32.21 13.57
C VAL A 54 18.14 -32.28 12.46
N VAL A 55 19.33 -32.79 12.77
CA VAL A 55 20.43 -32.97 11.82
C VAL A 55 20.04 -33.94 10.70
N LEU A 56 19.38 -35.05 11.02
CA LEU A 56 18.88 -35.99 10.00
C LEU A 56 17.81 -35.36 9.13
N ARG A 57 16.86 -34.62 9.73
CA ARG A 57 15.83 -33.88 9.01
C ARG A 57 16.44 -32.94 7.97
N ARG A 58 17.42 -32.11 8.36
CA ARG A 58 18.11 -31.19 7.44
C ARG A 58 18.92 -31.93 6.37
N ARG A 59 19.65 -32.99 6.75
CA ARG A 59 20.48 -33.75 5.80
C ARG A 59 19.66 -34.47 4.73
N LEU A 60 18.49 -34.97 5.10
CA LEU A 60 17.65 -35.83 4.26
C LEU A 60 16.40 -35.13 3.72
N GLY A 61 16.19 -33.84 4.02
CA GLY A 61 15.00 -33.09 3.59
C GLY A 61 14.93 -32.81 2.09
N LYS A 62 16.07 -32.82 1.39
CA LYS A 62 16.05 -32.79 -0.08
C LYS A 62 15.82 -34.20 -0.62
N ARG A 63 14.79 -34.39 -1.46
CA ARG A 63 14.43 -35.70 -2.07
C ARG A 63 15.63 -36.40 -2.72
N ARG A 64 16.50 -35.65 -3.41
CA ARG A 64 17.73 -36.17 -4.02
C ARG A 64 18.68 -36.80 -2.99
N GLN A 65 18.82 -36.20 -1.80
CA GLN A 65 19.69 -36.73 -0.74
C GLN A 65 19.10 -37.98 -0.10
N TRP A 66 17.77 -38.01 0.13
CA TRP A 66 17.08 -39.22 0.55
C TRP A 66 17.22 -40.35 -0.49
N GLY A 67 17.09 -40.02 -1.78
CA GLY A 67 17.22 -40.96 -2.90
C GLY A 67 18.61 -41.58 -3.06
N LYS A 68 19.68 -40.90 -2.61
CA LYS A 68 21.06 -41.46 -2.60
C LYS A 68 21.22 -42.63 -1.63
N LEU A 69 20.36 -42.76 -0.63
CA LEU A 69 20.39 -43.89 0.31
C LEU A 69 19.88 -45.17 -0.37
N ASN A 70 20.54 -46.30 -0.08
CA ASN A 70 20.03 -47.59 -0.53
C ASN A 70 18.70 -47.94 0.14
N VAL A 71 17.90 -48.76 -0.54
CA VAL A 71 16.52 -49.09 -0.12
C VAL A 71 16.48 -49.79 1.23
N ASP A 72 17.44 -50.67 1.52
CA ASP A 72 17.51 -51.40 2.80
C ASP A 72 17.77 -50.47 3.99
N LEU A 73 18.59 -49.43 3.80
CA LEU A 73 18.84 -48.42 4.81
C LEU A 73 17.62 -47.52 4.98
N ARG A 74 16.98 -47.09 3.89
CA ARG A 74 15.73 -46.31 3.96
C ARG A 74 14.65 -47.06 4.74
N ASN A 75 14.43 -48.34 4.45
CA ASN A 75 13.46 -49.17 5.18
C ASN A 75 13.80 -49.33 6.67
N ARG A 76 15.09 -49.47 7.02
CA ARG A 76 15.52 -49.50 8.42
C ARG A 76 15.30 -48.19 9.15
N ILE A 77 15.58 -47.04 8.51
CA ILE A 77 15.30 -45.72 9.08
C ILE A 77 13.80 -45.55 9.30
N LYS A 78 12.98 -45.86 8.29
CA LYS A 78 11.51 -45.82 8.37
C LYS A 78 10.97 -46.60 9.58
N GLN A 79 11.36 -47.86 9.71
CA GLN A 79 10.93 -48.70 10.84
C GLN A 79 11.49 -48.21 12.18
N GLY A 80 12.77 -47.83 12.21
CA GLY A 80 13.47 -47.41 13.43
C GLY A 80 12.90 -46.13 14.02
N MET A 81 12.57 -45.14 13.19
CA MET A 81 12.02 -43.86 13.66
C MET A 81 10.59 -44.00 14.19
N LEU A 82 9.76 -44.85 13.58
CA LEU A 82 8.43 -45.17 14.12
C LEU A 82 8.53 -45.79 15.52
N GLN A 83 9.47 -46.71 15.72
CA GLN A 83 9.72 -47.31 17.03
C GLN A 83 10.28 -46.29 18.02
N ALA A 84 11.22 -45.45 17.58
CA ALA A 84 11.82 -44.40 18.39
C ALA A 84 10.75 -43.44 18.93
N LEU A 85 9.81 -43.01 18.07
CA LEU A 85 8.71 -42.12 18.42
C LEU A 85 7.83 -42.68 19.56
N VAL A 86 7.49 -43.97 19.50
CA VAL A 86 6.69 -44.64 20.54
C VAL A 86 7.47 -44.77 21.85
N SER A 87 8.77 -45.06 21.76
CA SER A 87 9.62 -45.33 22.93
C SER A 87 10.10 -44.08 23.66
N GLU A 88 10.27 -42.96 22.95
CA GLU A 88 10.76 -41.72 23.52
C GLU A 88 9.81 -41.20 24.60
N GLN A 89 10.33 -40.46 25.58
CA GLN A 89 9.54 -39.89 26.67
C GLN A 89 9.57 -38.37 26.64
N GLU A 90 10.68 -37.78 26.20
CA GLU A 90 10.88 -36.34 26.15
C GLU A 90 10.11 -35.72 24.97
N LYS A 91 9.21 -34.79 25.28
CA LYS A 91 8.31 -34.15 24.29
C LYS A 91 9.09 -33.49 23.14
N VAL A 92 10.15 -32.77 23.46
CA VAL A 92 10.94 -32.03 22.46
C VAL A 92 11.67 -32.98 21.50
N VAL A 93 12.13 -34.13 22.00
CA VAL A 93 12.74 -35.17 21.15
C VAL A 93 11.67 -35.87 20.31
N LYS A 94 10.49 -36.15 20.87
CA LYS A 94 9.35 -36.67 20.09
C LYS A 94 8.95 -35.75 18.95
N ASN A 95 8.88 -34.44 19.19
CA ASN A 95 8.60 -33.43 18.17
C ASN A 95 9.60 -33.57 17.01
N ALA A 96 10.91 -33.56 17.33
CA ALA A 96 11.96 -33.66 16.32
C ALA A 96 11.93 -34.98 15.52
N ILE A 97 11.62 -36.10 16.19
CA ILE A 97 11.44 -37.40 15.51
C ILE A 97 10.20 -37.38 14.60
N ALA A 98 9.07 -36.87 15.08
CA ALA A 98 7.84 -36.77 14.29
C ALA A 98 8.01 -35.84 13.08
N GLN A 99 8.73 -34.73 13.24
CA GLN A 99 9.06 -33.82 12.14
C GLN A 99 9.94 -34.52 11.11
N PHE A 100 10.96 -35.27 11.55
CA PHE A 100 11.77 -36.08 10.65
C PHE A 100 10.94 -37.14 9.90
N ILE A 101 10.01 -37.81 10.59
CA ILE A 101 9.07 -38.75 9.96
C ILE A 101 8.21 -38.04 8.91
N GLY A 102 7.69 -36.85 9.19
CA GLY A 102 6.91 -36.04 8.25
C GLY A 102 7.68 -35.72 6.96
N VAL A 103 8.93 -35.28 7.09
CA VAL A 103 9.82 -34.99 5.94
C VAL A 103 10.06 -36.24 5.09
N ILE A 104 10.38 -37.37 5.70
CA ILE A 104 10.56 -38.62 4.96
C ILE A 104 9.23 -39.10 4.35
N GLY A 105 8.12 -38.90 5.04
CA GLY A 105 6.76 -39.14 4.55
C GLY A 105 6.49 -38.39 3.25
N LYS A 106 6.78 -37.07 3.21
CA LYS A 106 6.64 -36.22 2.01
C LYS A 106 7.33 -36.83 0.78
N HIS A 107 8.52 -37.42 0.95
CA HIS A 107 9.24 -38.06 -0.14
C HIS A 107 8.64 -39.40 -0.58
N GLU A 108 8.13 -40.19 0.37
CA GLU A 108 7.66 -41.57 0.12
C GLU A 108 6.16 -41.64 -0.25
N PHE A 109 5.35 -40.65 0.12
CA PHE A 109 3.91 -40.61 -0.19
C PHE A 109 3.65 -40.41 -1.68
N ARG A 110 4.46 -39.60 -2.37
CA ARG A 110 4.36 -39.41 -3.83
C ARG A 110 4.47 -40.74 -4.59
N ASP A 111 5.34 -41.64 -4.14
CA ASP A 111 5.60 -42.93 -4.79
C ASP A 111 4.85 -44.11 -4.12
N ASN A 112 4.06 -43.83 -3.07
CA ASN A 112 3.33 -44.79 -2.24
C ASN A 112 4.22 -45.92 -1.66
N THR A 113 5.44 -45.59 -1.24
CA THR A 113 6.48 -46.56 -0.80
C THR A 113 6.60 -46.72 0.72
N TRP A 114 5.74 -46.07 1.49
CA TRP A 114 5.68 -46.19 2.95
C TRP A 114 4.24 -46.24 3.50
N PRO A 115 3.42 -47.26 3.16
CA PRO A 115 2.07 -47.38 3.70
C PRO A 115 2.02 -47.60 5.21
N GLU A 116 3.10 -48.10 5.81
CA GLU A 116 3.18 -48.44 7.24
C GLU A 116 3.02 -47.23 8.16
N VAL A 117 3.49 -46.04 7.76
CA VAL A 117 3.32 -44.82 8.59
C VAL A 117 1.85 -44.38 8.65
N LEU A 118 1.12 -44.47 7.53
CA LEU A 118 -0.32 -44.17 7.49
C LEU A 118 -1.11 -45.19 8.29
N GLN A 119 -0.75 -46.47 8.18
CA GLN A 119 -1.37 -47.53 9.00
C GLN A 119 -1.09 -47.33 10.49
N PHE A 120 0.13 -46.92 10.85
CA PHE A 120 0.52 -46.61 12.21
C PHE A 120 -0.34 -45.49 12.80
N VAL A 121 -0.43 -44.34 12.12
CA VAL A 121 -1.26 -43.20 12.56
C VAL A 121 -2.73 -43.59 12.63
N HIS A 122 -3.27 -44.28 11.61
CA HIS A 122 -4.66 -44.72 11.60
C HIS A 122 -4.98 -45.63 12.79
N THR A 123 -4.07 -46.56 13.13
CA THR A 123 -4.25 -47.49 14.26
C THR A 123 -4.29 -46.73 15.58
N LEU A 124 -3.39 -45.76 15.78
CA LEU A 124 -3.35 -44.95 16.99
C LEU A 124 -4.61 -44.07 17.13
N CYS A 125 -4.98 -43.34 16.08
CA CYS A 125 -6.16 -42.45 16.09
C CYS A 125 -7.48 -43.21 16.26
N SER A 126 -7.52 -44.50 15.91
CA SER A 126 -8.70 -45.37 16.03
C SER A 126 -8.69 -46.26 17.29
N SER A 127 -7.66 -46.17 18.15
CA SER A 127 -7.57 -46.97 19.38
C SER A 127 -8.69 -46.61 20.36
N ASP A 128 -9.17 -47.54 21.19
CA ASP A 128 -10.12 -47.22 22.26
C ASP A 128 -9.45 -46.44 23.43
N THR A 129 -8.11 -46.40 23.47
CA THR A 129 -7.34 -45.71 24.50
C THR A 129 -7.14 -44.23 24.12
N ILE A 130 -7.52 -43.31 25.01
CA ILE A 130 -7.36 -41.85 24.78
C ILE A 130 -5.89 -41.48 24.54
N VAL A 131 -4.96 -42.04 25.32
CA VAL A 131 -3.52 -41.77 25.19
C VAL A 131 -2.97 -42.16 23.82
N ASP A 132 -3.45 -43.28 23.25
CA ASP A 132 -3.04 -43.72 21.91
C ASP A 132 -3.61 -42.78 20.85
N LYS A 133 -4.88 -42.34 21.00
CA LYS A 133 -5.49 -41.36 20.09
C LYS A 133 -4.74 -40.03 20.12
N GLU A 134 -4.38 -39.55 21.31
CA GLU A 134 -3.60 -38.32 21.49
C GLU A 134 -2.26 -38.41 20.79
N MET A 135 -1.53 -39.52 20.98
CA MET A 135 -0.24 -39.75 20.31
C MET A 135 -0.39 -39.81 18.78
N GLY A 136 -1.42 -40.51 18.30
CA GLY A 136 -1.73 -40.59 16.87
C GLY A 136 -2.00 -39.22 16.28
N MET A 137 -2.86 -38.42 16.91
CA MET A 137 -3.24 -37.10 16.43
C MET A 137 -2.12 -36.08 16.54
N TYR A 138 -1.32 -36.12 17.61
CA TYR A 138 -0.11 -35.32 17.75
C TYR A 138 0.92 -35.62 16.63
N THR A 139 1.14 -36.90 16.32
CA THR A 139 2.03 -37.28 15.22
C THR A 139 1.49 -36.75 13.89
N LEU A 140 0.18 -36.87 13.70
CA LEU A 140 -0.50 -36.42 12.50
C LEU A 140 -0.47 -34.91 12.33
N SER A 141 -0.64 -34.12 13.41
CA SER A 141 -0.56 -32.66 13.34
C SER A 141 0.81 -32.23 12.82
N ILE A 142 1.89 -32.81 13.34
CA ILE A 142 3.26 -32.53 12.88
C ILE A 142 3.48 -32.98 11.42
N MET A 143 2.98 -34.15 11.04
CA MET A 143 3.13 -34.65 9.67
C MET A 143 2.39 -33.79 8.64
N THR A 144 1.18 -33.34 8.98
CA THR A 144 0.37 -32.45 8.13
C THR A 144 0.95 -31.06 8.04
N GLU A 145 1.55 -30.53 9.11
CA GLU A 145 2.27 -29.25 9.09
C GLU A 145 3.38 -29.26 8.02
N ILE A 146 4.12 -30.36 7.91
CA ILE A 146 5.26 -30.49 6.99
C ILE A 146 4.82 -30.82 5.56
N SER A 147 3.69 -31.50 5.37
CA SER A 147 3.35 -32.10 4.07
C SER A 147 1.85 -32.20 3.79
N HIS A 148 1.08 -31.15 4.11
CA HIS A 148 -0.38 -31.13 3.97
C HIS A 148 -0.87 -31.59 2.58
N GLY A 149 -0.24 -31.14 1.48
CA GLY A 149 -0.63 -31.53 0.11
C GLY A 149 -0.58 -33.04 -0.17
N SER A 150 0.25 -33.80 0.55
CA SER A 150 0.36 -35.26 0.39
C SER A 150 -0.85 -36.03 0.93
N PHE A 151 -1.66 -35.39 1.78
CA PHE A 151 -2.78 -36.02 2.47
C PHE A 151 -4.12 -35.86 1.76
N ILE A 152 -4.18 -35.10 0.65
CA ILE A 152 -5.42 -34.82 -0.08
C ILE A 152 -6.13 -36.09 -0.57
N VAL A 153 -5.38 -37.15 -0.90
CA VAL A 153 -5.92 -38.45 -1.34
C VAL A 153 -6.70 -39.18 -0.25
N HIS A 154 -6.57 -38.74 1.01
CA HIS A 154 -7.24 -39.30 2.18
C HIS A 154 -8.29 -38.34 2.76
N SER A 155 -8.67 -37.28 2.04
CA SER A 155 -9.61 -36.24 2.47
C SER A 155 -10.88 -36.79 3.13
N ASP A 156 -11.55 -37.76 2.50
CA ASP A 156 -12.77 -38.39 3.04
C ASP A 156 -12.53 -39.11 4.38
N SER A 157 -11.36 -39.73 4.55
CA SER A 157 -11.00 -40.42 5.79
C SER A 157 -10.72 -39.42 6.91
N PHE A 158 -10.06 -38.31 6.60
CA PHE A 158 -9.86 -37.21 7.54
C PHE A 158 -11.19 -36.57 7.97
N ALA A 159 -12.10 -36.31 7.03
CA ALA A 159 -13.41 -35.77 7.32
C ALA A 159 -14.20 -36.63 8.34
N MET A 160 -14.19 -37.95 8.16
CA MET A 160 -14.80 -38.88 9.11
C MET A 160 -14.05 -38.94 10.45
N LEU A 161 -12.72 -38.93 10.43
CA LEU A 161 -11.89 -38.97 11.63
C LEU A 161 -12.13 -37.75 12.53
N PHE A 162 -12.06 -36.55 11.96
CA PHE A 162 -12.31 -35.29 12.67
C PHE A 162 -13.72 -35.25 13.24
N THR A 163 -14.70 -35.67 12.46
CA THR A 163 -16.10 -35.71 12.91
C THR A 163 -16.27 -36.68 14.08
N THR A 164 -15.71 -37.88 13.98
CA THR A 164 -15.80 -38.91 15.03
C THR A 164 -15.12 -38.45 16.32
N ILE A 165 -13.92 -37.86 16.22
CA ILE A 165 -13.18 -37.40 17.40
C ILE A 165 -13.89 -36.21 18.04
N LEU A 166 -14.10 -35.11 17.33
CA LEU A 166 -14.59 -33.86 17.93
C LEU A 166 -16.03 -33.97 18.47
N THR A 167 -16.88 -34.79 17.84
CA THR A 167 -18.24 -35.07 18.36
C THR A 167 -18.24 -36.01 19.56
N GLY A 168 -17.23 -36.87 19.68
CA GLY A 168 -17.07 -37.84 20.79
C GLY A 168 -16.34 -37.30 22.02
N LEU A 169 -15.81 -36.06 21.98
CA LEU A 169 -15.09 -35.46 23.09
C LEU A 169 -16.01 -35.14 24.29
N SER A 170 -15.63 -35.60 25.49
CA SER A 170 -16.25 -35.18 26.75
C SER A 170 -15.61 -33.93 27.34
N GLU A 171 -14.28 -33.79 27.22
CA GLU A 171 -13.49 -32.67 27.71
C GLU A 171 -12.95 -31.86 26.54
N LEU A 172 -13.33 -30.58 26.49
CA LEU A 172 -13.04 -29.69 25.35
C LEU A 172 -11.62 -29.12 25.36
N ASN A 173 -11.01 -28.96 26.53
CA ASN A 173 -9.63 -28.50 26.71
C ASN A 173 -8.62 -29.67 26.77
N SER A 174 -8.92 -30.78 26.11
CA SER A 174 -8.03 -31.97 26.08
C SER A 174 -6.94 -31.84 25.01
N ASN A 175 -5.81 -32.55 25.19
CA ASN A 175 -4.75 -32.62 24.17
C ASN A 175 -5.29 -33.18 22.84
N LEU A 176 -6.19 -34.15 22.91
CA LEU A 176 -6.82 -34.72 21.71
C LEU A 176 -7.60 -33.66 20.92
N ALA A 177 -8.34 -32.78 21.60
CA ALA A 177 -9.05 -31.67 20.96
C ALA A 177 -8.06 -30.72 20.27
N TYR A 178 -7.03 -30.29 21.01
CA TYR A 178 -5.99 -29.38 20.52
C TYR A 178 -5.30 -29.90 19.24
N TYR A 179 -4.74 -31.10 19.28
CA TYR A 179 -4.03 -31.66 18.12
C TYR A 179 -4.97 -31.97 16.94
N THR A 180 -6.24 -32.28 17.21
CA THR A 180 -7.22 -32.49 16.14
C THR A 180 -7.47 -31.17 15.40
N VAL A 181 -7.68 -30.08 16.13
CA VAL A 181 -7.90 -28.76 15.51
C VAL A 181 -6.64 -28.25 14.82
N LEU A 182 -5.44 -28.46 15.37
CA LEU A 182 -4.19 -28.15 14.66
C LEU A 182 -4.03 -28.94 13.36
N THR A 183 -4.37 -30.23 13.36
CA THR A 183 -4.37 -31.03 12.13
C THR A 183 -5.38 -30.49 11.12
N MET A 184 -6.56 -30.07 11.61
CA MET A 184 -7.55 -29.41 10.74
C MET A 184 -7.03 -28.09 10.19
N ARG A 185 -6.38 -27.25 10.99
CA ARG A 185 -5.70 -26.03 10.56
C ARG A 185 -4.73 -26.35 9.41
N ASN A 186 -3.74 -27.20 9.65
CA ASN A 186 -2.70 -27.54 8.68
C ASN A 186 -3.24 -28.07 7.33
N LEU A 187 -4.44 -28.67 7.31
CA LEU A 187 -5.07 -29.18 6.09
C LEU A 187 -5.96 -28.16 5.36
N VAL A 188 -6.25 -26.98 5.94
CA VAL A 188 -7.07 -25.92 5.32
C VAL A 188 -6.64 -25.62 3.88
N PRO A 189 -5.35 -25.44 3.53
CA PRO A 189 -4.93 -25.16 2.15
C PRO A 189 -5.38 -26.23 1.14
N THR A 190 -5.60 -27.47 1.59
CA THR A 190 -5.92 -28.61 0.74
C THR A 190 -7.42 -28.92 0.61
N ILE A 191 -8.29 -28.21 1.34
CA ILE A 191 -9.72 -28.55 1.34
C ILE A 191 -10.46 -28.03 0.11
N SER A 192 -9.87 -27.08 -0.62
CA SER A 192 -10.44 -26.52 -1.84
C SER A 192 -10.73 -27.61 -2.87
N GLY A 193 -11.97 -27.66 -3.37
CA GLY A 193 -12.44 -28.71 -4.27
C GLY A 193 -12.81 -30.05 -3.61
N GLN A 194 -12.60 -30.23 -2.30
CA GLN A 194 -12.93 -31.45 -1.55
C GLN A 194 -14.25 -31.30 -0.77
N GLN A 195 -15.39 -31.56 -1.42
CA GLN A 195 -16.71 -31.27 -0.86
C GLN A 195 -16.99 -31.95 0.51
N GLN A 196 -16.52 -33.19 0.73
CA GLN A 196 -16.72 -33.87 2.01
C GLN A 196 -15.94 -33.21 3.16
N MET A 197 -14.70 -32.79 2.91
CA MET A 197 -13.90 -32.04 3.87
C MET A 197 -14.54 -30.68 4.16
N ILE A 198 -14.94 -29.93 3.13
CA ILE A 198 -15.64 -28.65 3.29
C ILE A 198 -16.89 -28.82 4.18
N ASN A 199 -17.68 -29.87 3.93
CA ASN A 199 -18.86 -30.18 4.75
C ASN A 199 -18.50 -30.52 6.20
N ALA A 200 -17.42 -31.28 6.42
CA ALA A 200 -16.95 -31.63 7.76
C ALA A 200 -16.50 -30.38 8.54
N TYR A 201 -15.70 -29.50 7.93
CA TYR A 201 -15.30 -28.24 8.56
C TYR A 201 -16.51 -27.37 8.86
N HIS A 202 -17.43 -27.24 7.91
CA HIS A 202 -18.66 -26.47 8.12
C HIS A 202 -19.50 -27.01 9.28
N GLN A 203 -19.64 -28.34 9.40
CA GLN A 203 -20.38 -28.98 10.50
C GLN A 203 -19.66 -28.85 11.84
N LEU A 204 -18.33 -28.94 11.85
CA LEU A 204 -17.52 -28.95 13.06
C LEU A 204 -17.14 -27.57 13.56
N LEU A 205 -17.27 -26.51 12.75
CA LEU A 205 -16.86 -25.16 13.14
C LEU A 205 -17.50 -24.69 14.45
N PRO A 206 -18.81 -24.86 14.72
CA PRO A 206 -19.38 -24.53 16.03
C PRO A 206 -18.70 -25.25 17.20
N ARG A 207 -18.33 -26.53 17.02
CA ARG A 207 -17.62 -27.32 18.02
C ARG A 207 -16.19 -26.85 18.21
N ILE A 208 -15.52 -26.42 17.15
CA ILE A 208 -14.18 -25.81 17.21
C ILE A 208 -14.23 -24.50 18.01
N LEU A 209 -15.24 -23.66 17.80
CA LEU A 209 -15.44 -22.43 18.59
C LEU A 209 -15.64 -22.74 20.10
N GLU A 210 -16.37 -23.80 20.44
CA GLU A 210 -16.50 -24.24 21.84
C GLU A 210 -15.15 -24.68 22.43
N ILE A 211 -14.30 -25.36 21.64
CA ILE A 211 -12.95 -25.78 22.04
C ILE A 211 -12.06 -24.56 22.28
N ILE A 212 -12.01 -23.61 21.35
CA ILE A 212 -11.25 -22.35 21.50
C ILE A 212 -11.66 -21.63 22.79
N ASN A 213 -12.97 -21.52 23.03
CA ASN A 213 -13.50 -20.86 24.22
C ASN A 213 -13.16 -21.60 25.53
N ALA A 214 -12.98 -22.93 25.49
CA ALA A 214 -12.53 -23.69 26.65
C ALA A 214 -11.05 -23.45 26.95
N PHE A 215 -10.20 -23.41 25.92
CA PHE A 215 -8.77 -23.12 26.05
C PHE A 215 -8.49 -21.68 26.48
N ALA A 216 -9.30 -20.70 26.04
CA ALA A 216 -9.16 -19.29 26.38
C ALA A 216 -9.15 -18.99 27.90
N LEU A 217 -9.69 -19.90 28.71
CA LEU A 217 -9.72 -19.81 30.19
C LEU A 217 -8.64 -20.64 30.89
N ASP A 218 -7.94 -21.51 30.15
CA ASP A 218 -7.09 -22.58 30.69
C ASP A 218 -5.63 -22.42 30.28
N ASP A 219 -5.36 -22.21 28.99
CA ASP A 219 -4.02 -22.11 28.39
C ASP A 219 -4.05 -21.09 27.25
N ASP A 220 -3.48 -19.91 27.51
CA ASP A 220 -3.49 -18.77 26.59
C ASP A 220 -2.72 -19.04 25.30
N LYS A 221 -1.54 -19.67 25.41
CA LYS A 221 -0.73 -20.05 24.26
C LYS A 221 -1.49 -20.99 23.33
N ARG A 222 -2.04 -22.07 23.87
CA ARG A 222 -2.82 -23.02 23.07
C ARG A 222 -4.09 -22.41 22.52
N ALA A 223 -4.75 -21.52 23.26
CA ALA A 223 -5.89 -20.80 22.74
C ALA A 223 -5.51 -19.98 21.49
N CYS A 224 -4.40 -19.25 21.54
CA CYS A 224 -3.90 -18.47 20.41
C CYS A 224 -3.59 -19.33 19.19
N ASP A 225 -2.93 -20.48 19.36
CA ASP A 225 -2.66 -21.42 18.25
C ASP A 225 -3.97 -21.90 17.60
N LEU A 226 -5.00 -22.16 18.41
CA LEU A 226 -6.30 -22.61 17.92
C LEU A 226 -7.08 -21.53 17.18
N PHE A 227 -6.82 -20.24 17.41
CA PHE A 227 -7.43 -19.17 16.62
C PHE A 227 -6.91 -19.13 15.18
N GLU A 228 -5.70 -19.63 14.92
CA GLU A 228 -5.08 -19.61 13.58
C GLU A 228 -5.89 -20.43 12.55
N ILE A 229 -6.66 -21.45 12.98
CA ILE A 229 -7.60 -22.14 12.08
C ILE A 229 -8.66 -21.19 11.51
N LEU A 230 -9.10 -20.19 12.29
CA LEU A 230 -10.10 -19.23 11.83
C LEU A 230 -9.48 -18.30 10.78
N GLU A 231 -8.26 -17.84 11.01
CA GLU A 231 -7.50 -16.98 10.09
C GLU A 231 -7.30 -17.69 8.74
N GLU A 232 -6.77 -18.91 8.75
CA GLU A 232 -6.56 -19.69 7.52
C GLU A 232 -7.87 -19.99 6.79
N LEU A 233 -8.96 -20.28 7.53
CA LEU A 233 -10.27 -20.52 6.92
C LEU A 233 -10.87 -19.24 6.32
N ILE A 234 -10.64 -18.07 6.92
CA ILE A 234 -11.11 -16.77 6.42
C ILE A 234 -10.43 -16.45 5.09
N GLU A 235 -9.13 -16.69 5.01
CA GLU A 235 -8.29 -16.42 3.85
C GLU A 235 -8.55 -17.42 2.72
N LEU A 236 -8.48 -18.72 3.01
CA LEU A 236 -8.42 -19.78 1.99
C LEU A 236 -9.76 -20.48 1.74
N ALA A 237 -10.69 -20.46 2.70
CA ALA A 237 -11.88 -21.31 2.66
C ALA A 237 -13.16 -20.62 3.17
N ILE A 238 -13.41 -19.39 2.73
CA ILE A 238 -14.55 -18.58 3.18
C ILE A 238 -15.92 -19.27 3.07
N THR A 239 -16.11 -20.20 2.13
CA THR A 239 -17.37 -20.96 2.00
C THR A 239 -17.75 -21.71 3.29
N VAL A 240 -16.75 -22.14 4.07
CA VAL A 240 -16.93 -22.75 5.40
C VAL A 240 -17.35 -21.70 6.43
N VAL A 241 -16.70 -20.54 6.40
CA VAL A 241 -16.82 -19.48 7.42
C VAL A 241 -18.09 -18.64 7.25
N ALA A 242 -18.47 -18.30 6.02
CA ALA A 242 -19.56 -17.36 5.71
C ALA A 242 -20.88 -17.62 6.46
N PRO A 243 -21.36 -18.88 6.59
CA PRO A 243 -22.58 -19.18 7.36
C PRO A 243 -22.45 -18.99 8.88
N HIS A 244 -21.22 -18.98 9.40
CA HIS A 244 -20.90 -18.96 10.82
C HIS A 244 -20.31 -17.63 11.29
N VAL A 245 -20.16 -16.64 10.40
CA VAL A 245 -19.56 -15.32 10.70
C VAL A 245 -20.15 -14.69 11.96
N LYS A 246 -21.46 -14.75 12.14
CA LYS A 246 -22.11 -14.22 13.35
C LYS A 246 -21.63 -14.91 14.64
N LEU A 247 -21.52 -16.24 14.62
CA LEU A 247 -21.05 -17.01 15.79
C LEU A 247 -19.59 -16.70 16.10
N ILE A 248 -18.75 -16.59 15.08
CA ILE A 248 -17.32 -16.27 15.21
C ILE A 248 -17.16 -14.89 15.83
N VAL A 249 -17.81 -13.87 15.26
CA VAL A 249 -17.73 -12.49 15.74
C VAL A 249 -18.27 -12.39 17.16
N GLU A 250 -19.44 -12.96 17.46
CA GLU A 250 -20.01 -12.91 18.83
C GLU A 250 -19.09 -13.56 19.87
N MET A 251 -18.45 -14.69 19.53
CA MET A 251 -17.46 -15.33 20.40
C MET A 251 -16.23 -14.43 20.60
N CYS A 252 -15.66 -13.91 19.51
CA CYS A 252 -14.46 -13.09 19.53
C CYS A 252 -14.67 -11.79 20.32
N LEU A 253 -15.79 -11.10 20.09
CA LEU A 253 -16.15 -9.90 20.84
C LEU A 253 -16.32 -10.17 22.33
N ARG A 254 -16.97 -11.29 22.70
CA ARG A 254 -17.13 -11.68 24.10
C ARG A 254 -15.79 -12.01 24.77
N LEU A 255 -14.87 -12.69 24.07
CA LEU A 255 -13.55 -13.01 24.61
C LEU A 255 -12.68 -11.75 24.71
N GLY A 256 -12.64 -10.94 23.66
CA GLY A 256 -11.86 -9.71 23.58
C GLY A 256 -12.25 -8.66 24.61
N SER A 257 -13.54 -8.56 24.97
CA SER A 257 -14.02 -7.58 25.96
C SER A 257 -14.05 -8.08 27.40
N ASN A 258 -13.54 -9.29 27.69
CA ASN A 258 -13.65 -9.90 29.01
C ASN A 258 -12.34 -9.83 29.79
N ASN A 259 -12.30 -8.99 30.81
CA ASN A 259 -11.14 -8.77 31.69
C ASN A 259 -10.66 -10.03 32.46
N GLN A 260 -11.39 -11.15 32.42
CA GLN A 260 -10.95 -12.44 32.98
C GLN A 260 -10.10 -13.27 32.00
N ILE A 261 -10.15 -12.94 30.71
CA ILE A 261 -9.37 -13.60 29.65
C ILE A 261 -7.99 -12.92 29.57
N PRO A 262 -6.89 -13.67 29.42
CA PRO A 262 -5.56 -13.10 29.22
C PRO A 262 -5.51 -12.14 28.02
N THR A 263 -4.77 -11.04 28.14
CA THR A 263 -4.68 -9.97 27.10
C THR A 263 -4.23 -10.53 25.75
N THR A 264 -3.30 -11.49 25.73
CA THR A 264 -2.84 -12.19 24.53
C THR A 264 -3.99 -12.83 23.75
N VAL A 265 -4.90 -13.51 24.45
CA VAL A 265 -6.09 -14.14 23.86
C VAL A 265 -7.13 -13.09 23.45
N GLN A 266 -7.28 -12.00 24.22
CA GLN A 266 -8.15 -10.89 23.85
C GLN A 266 -7.72 -10.27 22.51
N ILE A 267 -6.42 -9.99 22.37
CA ILE A 267 -5.83 -9.44 21.14
C ILE A 267 -6.06 -10.39 19.97
N LYS A 268 -5.75 -11.68 20.14
CA LYS A 268 -5.95 -12.68 19.08
C LYS A 268 -7.42 -12.78 18.66
N ALA A 269 -8.34 -12.74 19.61
CA ALA A 269 -9.78 -12.76 19.31
C ALA A 269 -10.23 -11.54 18.48
N ILE A 270 -9.78 -10.32 18.85
CA ILE A 270 -10.11 -9.11 18.10
C ILE A 270 -9.41 -9.09 16.74
N SER A 271 -8.18 -9.61 16.65
CA SER A 271 -7.46 -9.77 15.38
C SER A 271 -8.26 -10.60 14.37
N VAL A 272 -8.87 -11.73 14.78
CA VAL A 272 -9.75 -12.52 13.90
C VAL A 272 -10.94 -11.74 13.37
N VAL A 273 -11.48 -10.79 14.16
CA VAL A 273 -12.53 -9.87 13.69
C VAL A 273 -11.96 -8.93 12.63
N GLY A 274 -10.75 -8.40 12.83
CA GLY A 274 -10.00 -7.64 11.83
C GLY A 274 -9.80 -8.41 10.51
N TRP A 275 -9.34 -9.65 10.57
CA TRP A 275 -9.21 -10.54 9.40
C TRP A 275 -10.54 -10.72 8.65
N LEU A 276 -11.64 -10.94 9.37
CA LEU A 276 -12.97 -11.03 8.76
C LEU A 276 -13.38 -9.72 8.05
N ILE A 277 -13.05 -8.57 8.62
CA ILE A 277 -13.37 -7.27 8.02
C ILE A 277 -12.53 -7.04 6.76
N ARG A 278 -11.21 -7.25 6.85
CA ARG A 278 -10.25 -7.10 5.73
C ARG A 278 -10.65 -7.92 4.52
N PHE A 279 -10.90 -9.22 4.73
CA PHE A 279 -11.16 -10.13 3.62
C PHE A 279 -12.63 -10.21 3.22
N LYS A 280 -13.58 -9.96 4.15
CA LYS A 280 -15.01 -10.29 4.00
C LYS A 280 -15.95 -9.25 4.62
N GLY A 281 -15.58 -7.98 4.53
CA GLY A 281 -16.36 -6.84 5.03
C GLY A 281 -17.82 -6.83 4.56
N LYS A 282 -18.13 -7.28 3.33
CA LYS A 282 -19.53 -7.35 2.85
C LYS A 282 -20.36 -8.36 3.64
N VAL A 283 -19.76 -9.47 4.09
CA VAL A 283 -20.45 -10.49 4.88
C VAL A 283 -20.75 -9.97 6.30
N ILE A 284 -19.83 -9.20 6.88
CA ILE A 284 -20.02 -8.50 8.16
C ILE A 284 -21.20 -7.52 8.07
N GLN A 285 -21.27 -6.75 6.98
CA GLN A 285 -22.37 -5.81 6.71
C GLN A 285 -23.72 -6.53 6.56
N LYS A 286 -23.79 -7.58 5.74
CA LYS A 286 -25.01 -8.37 5.52
C LYS A 286 -25.57 -8.97 6.82
N ASN A 287 -24.69 -9.33 7.76
CA ASN A 287 -25.06 -9.86 9.08
C ASN A 287 -25.33 -8.79 10.16
N LYS A 288 -25.22 -7.49 9.83
CA LYS A 288 -25.42 -6.36 10.76
C LYS A 288 -24.48 -6.39 11.97
N LEU A 289 -23.23 -6.77 11.75
CA LEU A 289 -22.24 -6.92 12.83
C LEU A 289 -21.35 -5.69 13.01
N VAL A 290 -21.37 -4.73 12.10
CA VAL A 290 -20.55 -3.51 12.17
C VAL A 290 -20.77 -2.75 13.49
N GLU A 291 -22.03 -2.52 13.85
CA GLU A 291 -22.40 -1.79 15.07
C GLU A 291 -21.92 -2.48 16.37
N PRO A 292 -22.22 -3.78 16.62
CA PRO A 292 -21.66 -4.50 17.76
C PRO A 292 -20.13 -4.50 17.85
N ILE A 293 -19.45 -4.59 16.70
CA ILE A 293 -17.99 -4.55 16.67
C ILE A 293 -17.51 -3.18 17.14
N ILE A 294 -18.02 -2.09 16.54
CA ILE A 294 -17.66 -0.70 16.93
C ILE A 294 -17.86 -0.49 18.44
N ASP A 295 -18.98 -0.98 19.01
CA ASP A 295 -19.24 -0.84 20.45
C ASP A 295 -18.15 -1.45 21.33
N VAL A 296 -17.64 -2.63 20.96
CA VAL A 296 -16.55 -3.29 21.68
C VAL A 296 -15.22 -2.59 21.44
N LEU A 297 -14.91 -2.17 20.21
CA LEU A 297 -13.67 -1.47 19.91
C LEU A 297 -13.55 -0.16 20.71
N ILE A 298 -14.62 0.65 20.73
CA ILE A 298 -14.65 1.89 21.53
C ILE A 298 -14.47 1.59 23.03
N HIS A 299 -15.07 0.50 23.53
CA HIS A 299 -14.87 0.08 24.92
C HIS A 299 -13.42 -0.30 25.22
N LEU A 300 -12.75 -1.02 24.32
CA LEU A 300 -11.34 -1.41 24.46
C LEU A 300 -10.41 -0.20 24.36
N MET A 301 -10.66 0.73 23.45
CA MET A 301 -9.91 1.99 23.32
C MET A 301 -10.05 2.89 24.55
N ALA A 302 -11.13 2.73 25.33
CA ALA A 302 -11.38 3.46 26.57
C ALA A 302 -10.74 2.79 27.81
N GLN A 303 -9.97 1.71 27.63
CA GLN A 303 -9.22 1.13 28.75
C GLN A 303 -8.07 2.04 29.18
N GLN A 304 -7.80 2.01 30.49
CA GLN A 304 -6.67 2.72 31.09
C GLN A 304 -5.38 1.94 30.81
N PRO A 305 -4.35 2.57 30.21
CA PRO A 305 -3.04 1.94 30.00
C PRO A 305 -2.26 1.81 31.30
N GLU A 306 -1.13 1.08 31.25
CA GLU A 306 -0.21 1.01 32.38
C GLU A 306 0.54 2.34 32.63
N ASP A 307 0.85 3.07 31.55
CA ASP A 307 1.50 4.39 31.58
C ASP A 307 0.81 5.36 30.61
N ASP A 308 0.08 6.33 31.15
CA ASP A 308 -0.60 7.39 30.38
C ASP A 308 0.38 8.30 29.60
N GLY A 309 1.63 8.41 30.06
CA GLY A 309 2.65 9.28 29.46
C GLY A 309 3.33 8.69 28.23
N ASN A 310 3.29 7.35 28.08
CA ASN A 310 3.97 6.59 27.05
C ASN A 310 3.03 5.61 26.32
N GLU A 311 1.73 5.90 26.30
CA GLU A 311 0.75 5.07 25.58
C GLU A 311 0.93 5.22 24.06
N GLU A 312 1.20 4.09 23.39
CA GLU A 312 1.23 4.01 21.94
C GLU A 312 -0.17 3.67 21.41
N TYR A 313 -0.62 4.43 20.41
CA TYR A 313 -1.95 4.25 19.81
C TYR A 313 -1.93 3.34 18.58
N PHE A 314 -0.76 3.20 17.96
CA PHE A 314 -0.48 2.40 16.77
C PHE A 314 0.89 1.74 16.96
N LEU A 315 0.99 0.47 16.59
CA LEU A 315 2.20 -0.33 16.64
C LEU A 315 2.29 -1.15 15.34
N GLY A 316 3.49 -1.25 14.77
CA GLY A 316 3.74 -2.12 13.62
C GLY A 316 3.99 -3.58 13.99
N ASP A 317 4.41 -3.84 15.24
CA ASP A 317 4.73 -5.19 15.74
C ASP A 317 3.53 -5.81 16.48
N PRO A 318 2.89 -6.87 15.93
CA PRO A 318 1.76 -7.55 16.56
C PRO A 318 2.08 -8.13 17.94
N ASP A 319 3.35 -8.46 18.22
CA ASP A 319 3.76 -9.03 19.51
C ASP A 319 3.74 -8.00 20.64
N GLN A 320 3.72 -6.70 20.29
CA GLN A 320 3.66 -5.59 21.24
C GLN A 320 2.25 -5.01 21.38
N PHE A 321 1.27 -5.58 20.68
CA PHE A 321 -0.10 -5.06 20.72
C PHE A 321 -0.65 -5.06 22.15
N THR A 322 -1.34 -3.97 22.45
CA THR A 322 -2.22 -3.80 23.60
C THR A 322 -3.68 -3.85 23.16
N SER A 323 -4.61 -3.96 24.11
CA SER A 323 -6.05 -3.87 23.87
C SER A 323 -6.46 -2.60 23.11
N VAL A 324 -5.77 -1.48 23.35
CA VAL A 324 -6.02 -0.22 22.66
C VAL A 324 -5.54 -0.30 21.22
N THR A 325 -4.29 -0.72 20.99
CA THR A 325 -3.72 -0.77 19.64
C THR A 325 -4.44 -1.76 18.72
N ILE A 326 -4.82 -2.95 19.20
CA ILE A 326 -5.59 -3.89 18.36
C ILE A 326 -7.00 -3.35 18.06
N ALA A 327 -7.60 -2.62 19.00
CA ALA A 327 -8.91 -2.03 18.78
C ALA A 327 -8.85 -0.88 17.78
N THR A 328 -7.83 -0.03 17.88
CA THR A 328 -7.52 1.04 16.91
C THR A 328 -7.29 0.44 15.52
N GLN A 329 -6.42 -0.57 15.39
CA GLN A 329 -6.12 -1.25 14.12
C GLN A 329 -7.37 -1.91 13.52
N THR A 330 -8.22 -2.53 14.35
CA THR A 330 -9.44 -3.16 13.86
C THR A 330 -10.48 -2.13 13.43
N LEU A 331 -10.54 -0.97 14.10
CA LEU A 331 -11.38 0.14 13.67
C LEU A 331 -10.88 0.76 12.36
N ASP A 332 -9.57 0.78 12.16
CA ASP A 332 -8.95 1.22 10.91
C ASP A 332 -9.35 0.30 9.75
N LEU A 333 -9.29 -1.01 9.95
CA LEU A 333 -9.82 -1.98 8.97
C LEU A 333 -11.32 -1.78 8.69
N ILE A 334 -12.13 -1.37 9.68
CA ILE A 334 -13.53 -0.99 9.43
C ILE A 334 -13.59 0.23 8.51
N ALA A 335 -12.80 1.27 8.77
CA ALA A 335 -12.78 2.48 7.95
C ALA A 335 -12.35 2.17 6.51
N LEU A 336 -11.32 1.34 6.32
CA LEU A 336 -10.76 1.00 5.01
C LEU A 336 -11.65 0.05 4.18
N HIS A 337 -12.37 -0.87 4.81
CA HIS A 337 -13.09 -1.95 4.11
C HIS A 337 -14.63 -1.88 4.22
N ILE A 338 -15.19 -0.94 4.98
CA ILE A 338 -16.64 -0.76 5.13
C ILE A 338 -17.04 0.66 4.70
N PRO A 339 -18.15 0.84 3.95
CA PRO A 339 -18.57 2.15 3.46
C PRO A 339 -18.72 3.21 4.56
N ALA A 340 -18.15 4.38 4.33
CA ALA A 340 -18.17 5.51 5.26
C ALA A 340 -19.59 5.93 5.66
N GLU A 341 -20.57 5.79 4.76
CA GLU A 341 -21.99 6.04 5.03
C GLU A 341 -22.57 5.18 6.15
N LYS A 342 -22.04 3.97 6.35
CA LYS A 342 -22.48 3.04 7.39
C LYS A 342 -21.67 3.23 8.68
N VAL A 343 -20.39 3.56 8.57
CA VAL A 343 -19.47 3.66 9.72
C VAL A 343 -19.60 4.99 10.44
N VAL A 344 -19.38 6.11 9.74
CA VAL A 344 -19.23 7.44 10.36
C VAL A 344 -20.46 7.85 11.17
N PRO A 345 -21.71 7.75 10.66
CA PRO A 345 -22.88 8.18 11.43
C PRO A 345 -23.11 7.38 12.71
N TYR A 346 -22.84 6.07 12.69
CA TYR A 346 -23.01 5.23 13.87
C TYR A 346 -21.95 5.53 14.92
N LEU A 347 -20.69 5.63 14.50
CA LEU A 347 -19.57 5.93 15.39
C LEU A 347 -19.77 7.28 16.11
N LEU A 348 -20.30 8.29 15.42
CA LEU A 348 -20.64 9.57 16.02
C LEU A 348 -21.67 9.48 17.16
N THR A 349 -22.58 8.49 17.14
CA THR A 349 -23.51 8.26 18.25
C THR A 349 -22.82 7.84 19.55
N LYS A 350 -21.58 7.34 19.46
CA LYS A 350 -20.75 6.93 20.59
C LYS A 350 -19.74 8.00 20.97
N VAL A 351 -19.16 8.67 19.98
CA VAL A 351 -18.19 9.76 20.15
C VAL A 351 -18.81 11.00 20.80
N GLU A 352 -19.96 11.48 20.31
CA GLU A 352 -20.55 12.73 20.83
C GLU A 352 -20.84 12.67 22.34
N PRO A 353 -21.47 11.61 22.89
CA PRO A 353 -21.69 11.50 24.33
C PRO A 353 -20.39 11.33 25.12
N ALA A 354 -19.41 10.62 24.59
CA ALA A 354 -18.12 10.41 25.25
C ALA A 354 -17.34 11.72 25.40
N ILE A 355 -17.33 12.55 24.36
CA ILE A 355 -16.68 13.88 24.38
C ILE A 355 -17.37 14.82 25.38
N GLN A 356 -18.70 14.81 25.42
CA GLN A 356 -19.49 15.63 26.35
C GLN A 356 -19.44 15.13 27.81
N GLY A 357 -19.02 13.88 28.02
CA GLY A 357 -18.86 13.26 29.32
C GLY A 357 -17.66 13.80 30.11
N GLY A 358 -17.49 13.28 31.33
CA GLY A 358 -16.36 13.62 32.21
C GLY A 358 -15.29 12.54 32.33
N ASP A 359 -15.45 11.41 31.63
CA ASP A 359 -14.50 10.29 31.65
C ASP A 359 -13.38 10.54 30.62
N ILE A 360 -12.16 10.70 31.12
CA ILE A 360 -10.98 11.04 30.32
C ILE A 360 -10.62 9.94 29.32
N TYR A 361 -10.86 8.67 29.64
CA TYR A 361 -10.52 7.56 28.74
C TYR A 361 -11.61 7.33 27.69
N ALA A 362 -12.87 7.60 28.04
CA ALA A 362 -13.94 7.69 27.03
C ALA A 362 -13.67 8.85 26.05
N GLN A 363 -13.22 10.00 26.55
CA GLN A 363 -12.79 11.12 25.70
C GLN A 363 -11.59 10.74 24.83
N LYS A 364 -10.56 10.07 25.39
CA LYS A 364 -9.42 9.53 24.64
C LYS A 364 -9.90 8.65 23.48
N ALA A 365 -10.69 7.63 23.78
CA ALA A 365 -11.23 6.70 22.79
C ALA A 365 -12.01 7.41 21.68
N ALA A 366 -12.77 8.45 22.04
CA ALA A 366 -13.52 9.23 21.07
C ALA A 366 -12.62 9.99 20.07
N TYR A 367 -11.53 10.62 20.54
CA TYR A 367 -10.57 11.29 19.64
C TYR A 367 -9.76 10.30 18.81
N LEU A 368 -9.34 9.17 19.40
CA LEU A 368 -8.68 8.10 18.66
C LEU A 368 -9.59 7.55 17.56
N ALA A 369 -10.87 7.32 17.85
CA ALA A 369 -11.83 6.84 16.87
C ALA A 369 -12.04 7.85 15.73
N LEU A 370 -12.08 9.15 16.03
CA LEU A 370 -12.12 10.18 14.99
C LEU A 370 -10.84 10.19 14.15
N ALA A 371 -9.67 10.05 14.78
CA ALA A 371 -8.37 10.00 14.12
C ALA A 371 -8.31 8.86 13.09
N VAL A 372 -8.67 7.65 13.51
CA VAL A 372 -8.65 6.43 12.69
C VAL A 372 -9.56 6.52 11.47
N LEU A 373 -10.72 7.19 11.58
CA LEU A 373 -11.61 7.36 10.44
C LEU A 373 -11.02 8.25 9.33
N ALA A 374 -9.98 9.03 9.62
CA ALA A 374 -9.47 10.04 8.70
C ALA A 374 -8.91 9.44 7.40
N GLU A 375 -8.33 8.23 7.46
CA GLU A 375 -7.77 7.55 6.30
C GLU A 375 -8.87 6.89 5.45
N GLY A 376 -9.60 5.91 6.01
CA GLY A 376 -10.56 5.12 5.25
C GLY A 376 -11.90 5.82 4.93
N CYS A 377 -12.20 6.95 5.58
CA CYS A 377 -13.42 7.73 5.36
C CYS A 377 -13.12 9.20 4.98
N ALA A 378 -11.94 9.44 4.39
CA ALA A 378 -11.42 10.76 4.10
C ALA A 378 -12.39 11.61 3.26
N GLU A 379 -12.89 11.07 2.14
CA GLU A 379 -13.76 11.80 1.22
C GLU A 379 -15.05 12.23 1.93
N ARG A 380 -15.68 11.30 2.65
CA ARG A 380 -16.90 11.57 3.40
C ARG A 380 -16.69 12.61 4.49
N ILE A 381 -15.54 12.57 5.18
CA ILE A 381 -15.20 13.54 6.21
C ILE A 381 -14.98 14.92 5.58
N ARG A 382 -14.18 15.03 4.52
CA ARG A 382 -13.93 16.30 3.80
C ARG A 382 -15.24 16.94 3.35
N ALA A 383 -16.12 16.16 2.72
CA ALA A 383 -17.37 16.67 2.16
C ALA A 383 -18.41 17.13 3.21
N LYS A 384 -18.38 16.59 4.44
CA LYS A 384 -19.50 16.78 5.40
C LYS A 384 -19.13 17.08 6.85
N TYR A 385 -17.98 16.61 7.32
CA TYR A 385 -17.63 16.59 8.75
C TYR A 385 -16.34 17.33 9.12
N LEU A 386 -15.58 17.79 8.13
CA LEU A 386 -14.27 18.43 8.32
C LEU A 386 -14.31 19.57 9.35
N GLU A 387 -15.11 20.61 9.12
CA GLU A 387 -15.18 21.77 10.03
C GLU A 387 -15.60 21.38 11.47
N PRO A 388 -16.66 20.57 11.69
CA PRO A 388 -16.96 20.04 13.03
C PRO A 388 -15.82 19.27 13.70
N PHE A 389 -15.13 18.40 12.96
CA PHE A 389 -14.04 17.57 13.49
C PHE A 389 -12.86 18.44 13.92
N LEU A 390 -12.46 19.40 13.08
CA LEU A 390 -11.39 20.36 13.41
C LEU A 390 -11.73 21.18 14.66
N LYS A 391 -12.93 21.76 14.72
CA LYS A 391 -13.38 22.53 15.90
C LYS A 391 -13.35 21.70 17.18
N CYS A 392 -13.76 20.44 17.08
CA CYS A 392 -13.75 19.51 18.19
C CYS A 392 -12.33 19.21 18.69
N ALA A 393 -11.41 18.84 17.79
CA ALA A 393 -10.02 18.58 18.12
C ALA A 393 -9.30 19.82 18.70
N CYS A 394 -9.47 21.00 18.08
CA CYS A 394 -8.87 22.25 18.56
C CYS A 394 -9.32 22.62 19.98
N THR A 395 -10.59 22.37 20.31
CA THR A 395 -11.11 22.59 21.66
C THR A 395 -10.42 21.67 22.66
N ALA A 396 -10.19 20.41 22.29
CA ALA A 396 -9.61 19.39 23.15
C ALA A 396 -8.10 19.51 23.37
N ILE A 397 -7.37 20.15 22.45
CA ILE A 397 -5.94 20.49 22.64
C ILE A 397 -5.73 21.39 23.87
N HIS A 398 -6.75 22.16 24.26
CA HIS A 398 -6.71 23.02 25.46
C HIS A 398 -7.23 22.32 26.74
N ASN A 399 -7.55 21.03 26.69
CA ASN A 399 -8.06 20.28 27.83
C ASN A 399 -7.00 20.24 28.97
N PRO A 400 -7.38 20.39 30.25
CA PRO A 400 -6.42 20.32 31.36
C PRO A 400 -5.76 18.93 31.53
N ASN A 401 -6.41 17.85 31.08
CA ASN A 401 -5.89 16.49 31.17
C ASN A 401 -4.99 16.15 29.96
N ALA A 402 -3.78 15.62 30.22
CA ALA A 402 -2.79 15.31 29.19
C ALA A 402 -3.24 14.18 28.25
N VAL A 403 -3.95 13.16 28.75
CA VAL A 403 -4.44 12.03 27.95
C VAL A 403 -5.36 12.53 26.84
N VAL A 404 -6.30 13.39 27.19
CA VAL A 404 -7.26 13.97 26.24
C VAL A 404 -6.58 14.90 25.24
N ARG A 405 -5.63 15.74 25.70
CA ARG A 405 -4.85 16.59 24.80
C ARG A 405 -4.03 15.78 23.79
N ASN A 406 -3.36 14.72 24.24
CA ASN A 406 -2.51 13.89 23.39
C ASN A 406 -3.34 13.15 22.32
N ALA A 407 -4.50 12.62 22.69
CA ALA A 407 -5.42 12.01 21.73
C ALA A 407 -5.96 13.02 20.70
N ALA A 408 -6.25 14.25 21.13
CA ALA A 408 -6.67 15.32 20.21
C ALA A 408 -5.57 15.79 19.26
N LEU A 409 -4.31 15.87 19.73
CA LEU A 409 -3.15 16.18 18.88
C LEU A 409 -2.90 15.06 17.87
N PHE A 410 -3.02 13.80 18.30
CA PHE A 410 -2.93 12.66 17.41
C PHE A 410 -4.01 12.71 16.32
N ALA A 411 -5.27 12.98 16.69
CA ALA A 411 -6.36 13.16 15.73
C ALA A 411 -6.09 14.29 14.74
N LEU A 412 -5.55 15.42 15.21
CA LEU A 412 -5.22 16.53 14.33
C LEU A 412 -4.08 16.18 13.35
N GLY A 413 -3.10 15.36 13.76
CA GLY A 413 -2.06 14.86 12.86
C GLY A 413 -2.64 13.94 11.78
N GLN A 414 -3.48 12.99 12.16
CA GLN A 414 -4.18 12.10 11.22
C GLN A 414 -5.10 12.88 10.26
N PHE A 415 -5.76 13.93 10.74
CA PHE A 415 -6.52 14.84 9.88
C PHE A 415 -5.62 15.59 8.89
N ALA A 416 -4.45 16.04 9.36
CA ALA A 416 -3.46 16.70 8.51
C ALA A 416 -2.91 15.78 7.43
N GLU A 417 -2.79 14.49 7.71
CA GLU A 417 -2.29 13.49 6.78
C GLU A 417 -3.33 13.16 5.70
N HIS A 418 -4.54 12.78 6.11
CA HIS A 418 -5.49 12.13 5.21
C HIS A 418 -6.60 13.05 4.68
N LEU A 419 -6.89 14.18 5.34
CA LEU A 419 -7.98 15.09 4.92
C LEU A 419 -7.50 16.21 3.98
N GLN A 420 -6.40 15.98 3.27
CA GLN A 420 -5.91 16.85 2.21
C GLN A 420 -6.74 16.73 0.94
N PRO A 421 -6.78 17.78 0.09
CA PRO A 421 -6.19 19.12 0.30
C PRO A 421 -7.08 20.07 1.14
N ASP A 422 -8.32 19.68 1.44
CA ASP A 422 -9.35 20.55 2.03
C ASP A 422 -8.96 21.13 3.39
N ILE A 423 -8.32 20.33 4.26
CA ILE A 423 -7.89 20.77 5.60
C ILE A 423 -6.93 21.96 5.55
N SER A 424 -6.12 22.07 4.49
CA SER A 424 -5.15 23.16 4.34
C SER A 424 -5.80 24.55 4.26
N HIS A 425 -7.09 24.66 3.95
CA HIS A 425 -7.83 25.93 4.03
C HIS A 425 -7.98 26.46 5.47
N TYR A 426 -7.85 25.59 6.48
CA TYR A 426 -7.97 25.94 7.89
C TYR A 426 -6.62 26.29 8.54
N ALA A 427 -5.54 26.38 7.76
CA ALA A 427 -4.18 26.67 8.27
C ALA A 427 -4.10 27.90 9.17
N ALA A 428 -4.85 28.95 8.83
CA ALA A 428 -4.86 30.20 9.58
C ALA A 428 -5.46 30.06 10.99
N GLU A 429 -6.30 29.05 11.21
CA GLU A 429 -6.90 28.73 12.51
C GLU A 429 -6.06 27.72 13.28
N LEU A 430 -5.46 26.74 12.58
CA LEU A 430 -4.78 25.58 13.17
C LEU A 430 -3.32 25.86 13.57
N LEU A 431 -2.53 26.49 12.69
CA LEU A 431 -1.09 26.72 12.94
C LEU A 431 -0.83 27.57 14.20
N PRO A 432 -1.58 28.67 14.47
CA PRO A 432 -1.36 29.44 15.68
C PRO A 432 -1.55 28.63 16.96
N VAL A 433 -2.52 27.70 16.98
CA VAL A 433 -2.78 26.81 18.12
C VAL A 433 -1.61 25.84 18.35
N LEU A 434 -1.12 25.22 17.27
CA LEU A 434 0.04 24.33 17.33
C LEU A 434 1.32 25.07 17.80
N PHE A 435 1.56 26.28 17.31
CA PHE A 435 2.71 27.09 17.71
C PHE A 435 2.62 27.59 19.15
N GLU A 436 1.43 27.95 19.62
CA GLU A 436 1.21 28.31 21.02
C GLU A 436 1.56 27.12 21.93
N PHE A 437 1.04 25.94 21.61
CA PHE A 437 1.29 24.74 22.40
C PHE A 437 2.78 24.33 22.36
N LEU A 438 3.44 24.39 21.19
CA LEU A 438 4.89 24.18 21.07
C LEU A 438 5.66 25.13 21.99
N GLY A 439 5.26 26.40 22.04
CA GLY A 439 5.84 27.37 22.96
C GLY A 439 5.68 27.03 24.43
N GLN A 440 4.51 26.52 24.83
CA GLN A 440 4.24 26.09 26.21
C GLN A 440 5.08 24.87 26.60
N VAL A 441 5.16 23.86 25.72
CA VAL A 441 5.97 22.65 25.94
C VAL A 441 7.45 23.01 26.09
N MET A 442 7.99 23.85 25.21
CA MET A 442 9.39 24.30 25.31
C MET A 442 9.68 25.05 26.62
N GLN A 443 8.75 25.88 27.10
CA GLN A 443 8.90 26.58 28.38
C GLN A 443 8.87 25.62 29.58
N GLN A 444 7.96 24.62 29.57
CA GLN A 444 7.89 23.62 30.63
C GLN A 444 9.17 22.79 30.72
N MET A 445 9.74 22.40 29.57
CA MET A 445 11.01 21.67 29.52
C MET A 445 12.18 22.50 30.03
N GLN A 446 12.26 23.79 29.70
CA GLN A 446 13.29 24.69 30.26
C GLN A 446 13.20 24.81 31.78
N MET A 447 11.97 24.71 32.33
CA MET A 447 11.72 24.74 33.76
C MET A 447 11.92 23.38 34.45
N LYS A 448 12.35 22.33 33.72
CA LYS A 448 12.55 20.95 34.21
C LYS A 448 11.31 20.37 34.92
N GLN A 449 10.12 20.76 34.49
CA GLN A 449 8.88 20.12 34.92
C GLN A 449 8.70 18.79 34.17
N GLU A 450 7.87 17.87 34.68
CA GLU A 450 7.47 16.67 33.93
C GLU A 450 6.96 17.12 32.55
N SER A 451 7.68 16.71 31.51
CA SER A 451 7.37 17.14 30.15
C SER A 451 6.15 16.38 29.66
N PRO A 452 5.13 17.04 29.08
CA PRO A 452 4.14 16.33 28.29
C PRO A 452 4.83 15.63 27.10
N SER A 453 4.25 14.52 26.64
CA SER A 453 4.62 13.92 25.36
C SER A 453 4.47 14.98 24.26
N PHE A 454 5.54 15.17 23.48
CA PHE A 454 5.59 16.16 22.41
C PHE A 454 5.58 15.50 21.02
N ASP A 455 5.75 14.18 20.94
CA ASP A 455 5.79 13.46 19.66
C ASP A 455 4.49 13.67 18.87
N ARG A 456 3.32 13.65 19.54
CA ARG A 456 2.02 13.89 18.90
C ARG A 456 1.87 15.32 18.39
N LEU A 457 2.47 16.30 19.08
CA LEU A 457 2.50 17.68 18.62
C LEU A 457 3.37 17.83 17.38
N PHE A 458 4.58 17.25 17.40
CA PHE A 458 5.50 17.33 16.27
C PHE A 458 4.97 16.56 15.07
N TYR A 459 4.38 15.38 15.26
CA TYR A 459 3.67 14.65 14.20
C TYR A 459 2.58 15.50 13.55
N ALA A 460 1.71 16.13 14.34
CA ALA A 460 0.67 17.00 13.79
C ALA A 460 1.25 18.24 13.09
N LEU A 461 2.31 18.83 13.65
CA LEU A 461 2.97 20.01 13.09
C LEU A 461 3.68 19.71 11.78
N GLU A 462 4.47 18.65 11.73
CA GLU A 462 5.22 18.17 10.57
C GLU A 462 4.28 17.88 9.40
N THR A 463 3.32 16.99 9.61
CA THR A 463 2.34 16.57 8.61
C THR A 463 1.51 17.75 8.10
N PHE A 464 1.11 18.65 8.98
CA PHE A 464 0.35 19.83 8.57
C PHE A 464 1.24 20.79 7.78
N CYS A 465 2.46 21.05 8.22
CA CYS A 465 3.39 21.94 7.53
C CYS A 465 3.73 21.45 6.13
N GLU A 466 4.00 20.15 5.96
CA GLU A 466 4.40 19.55 4.67
C GLU A 466 3.37 19.77 3.56
N ASN A 467 2.07 19.76 3.91
CA ASN A 467 0.98 19.85 2.95
C ASN A 467 0.50 21.30 2.64
N LEU A 468 1.05 22.31 3.30
CA LEU A 468 0.57 23.70 3.13
C LEU A 468 1.11 24.40 1.89
N GLU A 469 2.21 23.90 1.32
CA GLU A 469 2.93 24.54 0.23
C GLU A 469 3.24 26.03 0.57
N ASP A 470 3.04 26.94 -0.39
CA ASP A 470 3.26 28.38 -0.24
C ASP A 470 2.45 29.02 0.90
N ARG A 471 1.37 28.38 1.38
CA ARG A 471 0.55 28.90 2.49
C ARG A 471 1.29 28.89 3.82
N LEU A 472 2.39 28.15 3.95
CA LEU A 472 3.24 28.16 5.15
C LEU A 472 4.10 29.44 5.26
N MET A 473 4.34 30.16 4.16
CA MET A 473 5.25 31.32 4.11
C MET A 473 5.00 32.40 5.18
N PRO A 474 3.76 32.80 5.51
CA PRO A 474 3.50 33.78 6.56
C PRO A 474 3.89 33.31 7.98
N TYR A 475 3.94 31.99 8.18
CA TYR A 475 4.17 31.33 9.46
C TYR A 475 5.61 30.85 9.63
N LEU A 476 6.32 30.66 8.52
CA LEU A 476 7.69 30.15 8.45
C LEU A 476 8.68 30.88 9.39
N PRO A 477 8.70 32.23 9.52
CA PRO A 477 9.64 32.88 10.43
C PRO A 477 9.47 32.46 11.89
N THR A 478 8.22 32.37 12.36
CA THR A 478 7.90 31.96 13.73
C THR A 478 8.26 30.49 13.93
N LEU A 479 7.92 29.63 12.96
CA LEU A 479 8.25 28.20 13.02
C LEU A 479 9.76 28.00 13.13
N MET A 480 10.55 28.61 12.24
CA MET A 480 12.01 28.47 12.23
C MET A 480 12.66 29.02 13.51
N GLU A 481 12.14 30.12 14.08
CA GLU A 481 12.60 30.62 15.38
C GLU A 481 12.45 29.55 16.49
N ARG A 482 11.30 28.86 16.53
CA ARG A 482 11.04 27.80 17.53
C ARG A 482 11.89 26.57 17.29
N LEU A 483 12.00 26.11 16.03
CA LEU A 483 12.81 24.95 15.68
C LEU A 483 14.30 25.19 15.96
N PHE A 484 14.83 26.38 15.66
CA PHE A 484 16.21 26.72 16.01
C PHE A 484 16.47 26.77 17.51
N ALA A 485 15.49 27.22 18.30
CA ALA A 485 15.61 27.17 19.76
C ALA A 485 15.57 25.72 20.29
N ALA A 486 14.79 24.83 19.68
CA ALA A 486 14.77 23.41 20.03
C ALA A 486 16.09 22.69 19.68
N LEU A 487 16.72 23.08 18.57
CA LEU A 487 17.97 22.49 18.08
C LEU A 487 19.23 23.08 18.71
N ASP A 488 19.12 24.18 19.48
CA ASP A 488 20.26 24.86 20.08
C ASP A 488 21.05 23.92 21.01
N PRO A 489 22.34 23.65 20.72
CA PRO A 489 23.18 22.83 21.59
C PRO A 489 23.29 23.35 23.03
N ALA A 490 23.14 24.68 23.24
CA ALA A 490 23.24 25.30 24.55
C ALA A 490 21.98 25.10 25.43
N ALA A 491 20.84 24.72 24.83
CA ALA A 491 19.57 24.60 25.54
C ALA A 491 19.46 23.33 26.40
N GLY A 492 20.29 22.31 26.14
CA GLY A 492 20.31 21.08 26.94
C GLY A 492 19.05 20.22 26.82
N PHE A 493 18.27 20.36 25.75
CA PHE A 493 17.10 19.52 25.46
C PHE A 493 17.49 18.09 25.08
N SER A 494 16.54 17.16 25.24
CA SER A 494 16.70 15.73 24.94
C SER A 494 17.01 15.48 23.45
N PHE A 495 17.65 14.35 23.15
CA PHE A 495 17.90 13.92 21.77
C PHE A 495 16.59 13.66 21.01
N GLN A 496 15.56 13.13 21.69
CA GLN A 496 14.24 12.93 21.09
C GLN A 496 13.62 14.23 20.57
N LEU A 497 13.68 15.33 21.33
CA LEU A 497 13.20 16.63 20.85
C LEU A 497 13.96 17.09 19.61
N LYS A 498 15.27 16.83 19.56
CA LYS A 498 16.11 17.22 18.43
C LYS A 498 15.76 16.44 17.16
N ARG A 499 15.47 15.14 17.28
CA ARG A 499 15.02 14.29 16.16
C ARG A 499 13.76 14.87 15.52
N VAL A 500 12.70 15.05 16.31
CA VAL A 500 11.42 15.56 15.79
C VAL A 500 11.51 17.02 15.32
N ALA A 501 12.39 17.84 15.91
CA ALA A 501 12.64 19.19 15.43
C ALA A 501 13.39 19.22 14.09
N LEU A 502 14.30 18.27 13.84
CA LEU A 502 14.98 18.10 12.55
C LEU A 502 13.98 17.67 11.46
N SER A 503 13.15 16.67 11.75
CA SER A 503 12.07 16.24 10.84
C SER A 503 11.14 17.41 10.48
N ALA A 504 10.71 18.20 11.46
CA ALA A 504 9.89 19.39 11.21
C ALA A 504 10.60 20.48 10.36
N VAL A 505 11.93 20.62 10.44
CA VAL A 505 12.69 21.48 9.50
C VAL A 505 12.63 20.92 8.09
N GLY A 506 12.74 19.59 7.94
CA GLY A 506 12.56 18.87 6.67
C GLY A 506 11.20 19.14 6.06
N ALA A 507 10.12 18.89 6.80
CA ALA A 507 8.74 19.16 6.36
C ALA A 507 8.52 20.62 5.93
N ALA A 508 9.06 21.58 6.70
CA ALA A 508 8.99 22.99 6.32
C ALA A 508 9.72 23.27 4.99
N ALA A 509 10.87 22.63 4.76
CA ALA A 509 11.61 22.76 3.50
C ALA A 509 10.87 22.13 2.32
N THR A 510 10.23 20.97 2.49
CA THR A 510 9.37 20.33 1.49
C THR A 510 8.23 21.26 1.06
N ALA A 511 7.54 21.87 2.04
CA ALA A 511 6.41 22.75 1.75
C ALA A 511 6.79 24.06 1.06
N VAL A 512 7.73 24.84 1.62
CA VAL A 512 8.02 26.20 1.09
C VAL A 512 9.07 26.21 -0.02
N LYS A 513 9.70 25.07 -0.31
CA LYS A 513 10.73 24.92 -1.33
C LYS A 513 11.82 25.99 -1.23
N GLU A 514 12.06 26.79 -2.26
CA GLU A 514 13.05 27.88 -2.25
C GLU A 514 12.81 28.95 -1.16
N GLY A 515 11.60 29.00 -0.57
CA GLY A 515 11.29 29.87 0.57
C GLY A 515 12.15 29.61 1.82
N ILE A 516 12.75 28.42 1.95
CA ILE A 516 13.63 28.06 3.08
C ILE A 516 15.07 28.61 2.94
N VAL A 517 15.46 29.08 1.74
CA VAL A 517 16.82 29.57 1.44
C VAL A 517 17.37 30.59 2.46
N PRO A 518 16.60 31.59 2.95
CA PRO A 518 17.10 32.54 3.95
C PRO A 518 17.55 31.90 5.27
N TYR A 519 17.04 30.71 5.59
CA TYR A 519 17.32 29.97 6.81
C TYR A 519 18.43 28.94 6.63
N PHE A 520 18.77 28.58 5.39
CA PHE A 520 19.74 27.56 5.05
C PHE A 520 21.12 27.72 5.73
N PRO A 521 21.72 28.93 5.83
CA PRO A 521 23.00 29.08 6.52
C PRO A 521 22.95 28.61 7.98
N ARG A 522 21.86 28.92 8.69
CA ARG A 522 21.68 28.51 10.08
C ARG A 522 21.33 27.03 10.21
N ILE A 523 20.50 26.51 9.30
CA ILE A 523 20.21 25.07 9.22
C ILE A 523 21.51 24.30 9.05
N LYS A 524 22.35 24.68 8.06
CA LYS A 524 23.65 24.07 7.80
C LYS A 524 24.54 24.00 9.04
N GLU A 525 24.67 25.12 9.78
CA GLU A 525 25.45 25.17 11.03
C GLU A 525 24.96 24.15 12.06
N LEU A 526 23.64 24.03 12.24
CA LEU A 526 23.03 23.11 13.19
C LEU A 526 23.17 21.65 12.76
N LEU A 527 22.96 21.33 11.48
CA LEU A 527 23.10 19.98 10.95
C LEU A 527 24.54 19.47 11.10
N ASN A 528 25.54 20.30 10.78
CA ASN A 528 26.95 19.92 10.86
C ASN A 528 27.41 19.55 12.27
N ILE A 529 26.72 20.01 13.34
CA ILE A 529 27.01 19.61 14.72
C ILE A 529 26.74 18.13 14.96
N TYR A 530 25.72 17.58 14.30
CA TYR A 530 25.28 16.20 14.45
C TYR A 530 25.87 15.29 13.35
N ILE A 531 26.00 15.79 12.11
CA ILE A 531 26.57 15.03 10.99
C ILE A 531 28.06 14.68 11.23
N LEU A 532 28.84 15.61 11.78
CA LEU A 532 30.30 15.45 11.93
C LEU A 532 30.70 14.86 13.29
N VAL A 533 29.77 14.23 14.00
CA VAL A 533 30.02 13.62 15.31
C VAL A 533 30.90 12.37 15.19
N ASP A 534 31.68 12.07 16.23
CA ASP A 534 32.32 10.76 16.38
C ASP A 534 31.27 9.65 16.55
N PRO A 535 31.37 8.50 15.85
CA PRO A 535 30.42 7.40 15.97
C PRO A 535 30.23 6.87 17.40
N ASN A 536 31.19 7.08 18.30
CA ASN A 536 31.10 6.65 19.70
C ASN A 536 30.46 7.70 20.62
N SER A 537 29.95 8.80 20.09
CA SER A 537 29.30 9.86 20.87
C SER A 537 27.81 9.54 21.08
N GLU A 538 27.27 9.89 22.26
CA GLU A 538 25.82 9.90 22.53
C GLU A 538 25.00 10.77 21.57
N LYS A 539 25.64 11.63 20.76
CA LYS A 539 24.95 12.42 19.73
C LYS A 539 24.79 11.67 18.40
N SER A 540 25.36 10.47 18.26
CA SER A 540 25.24 9.62 17.07
C SER A 540 23.78 9.26 16.78
N ASP A 541 22.95 9.14 17.81
CA ASP A 541 21.50 8.85 17.73
C ASP A 541 20.70 9.90 16.93
N VAL A 542 21.27 11.08 16.67
CA VAL A 542 20.63 12.18 15.90
C VAL A 542 21.26 12.31 14.51
N GLN A 543 22.30 11.55 14.21
CA GLN A 543 23.09 11.70 12.98
C GLN A 543 22.28 11.35 11.72
N SER A 544 21.48 10.29 11.76
CA SER A 544 20.57 9.87 10.67
C SER A 544 19.56 10.98 10.34
N TYR A 545 18.82 11.46 11.35
CA TYR A 545 17.88 12.58 11.23
C TYR A 545 18.52 13.83 10.63
N ALA A 546 19.74 14.18 11.04
CA ALA A 546 20.42 15.35 10.51
C ALA A 546 20.80 15.19 9.02
N LEU A 547 21.15 13.98 8.59
CA LEU A 547 21.42 13.66 7.18
C LEU A 547 20.14 13.64 6.35
N GLU A 548 19.04 13.09 6.88
CA GLU A 548 17.72 13.12 6.23
C GLU A 548 17.24 14.56 6.02
N THR A 549 17.29 15.40 7.07
CA THR A 549 16.96 16.82 6.93
C THR A 549 17.86 17.51 5.90
N LEU A 550 19.16 17.19 5.86
CA LEU A 550 20.06 17.72 4.84
C LEU A 550 19.64 17.29 3.43
N ALA A 551 19.29 16.02 3.24
CA ALA A 551 18.85 15.48 1.96
C ALA A 551 17.58 16.19 1.47
N VAL A 552 16.57 16.31 2.34
CA VAL A 552 15.32 17.03 2.04
C VAL A 552 15.60 18.49 1.68
N VAL A 553 16.38 19.21 2.50
CA VAL A 553 16.73 20.61 2.21
C VAL A 553 17.48 20.73 0.88
N ALA A 554 18.41 19.83 0.58
CA ALA A 554 19.18 19.84 -0.66
C ALA A 554 18.29 19.66 -1.91
N GLN A 555 17.24 18.84 -1.80
CA GLN A 555 16.28 18.59 -2.87
C GLN A 555 15.46 19.84 -3.23
N PHE A 556 15.08 20.65 -2.24
CA PHE A 556 14.06 21.69 -2.42
C PHE A 556 14.58 23.14 -2.50
N ILE A 557 15.84 23.42 -2.10
CA ILE A 557 16.40 24.80 -2.21
C ILE A 557 16.90 25.17 -3.61
N GLY A 558 16.84 24.25 -4.57
CA GLY A 558 17.27 24.47 -5.95
C GLY A 558 18.78 24.29 -6.18
N PRO A 559 19.19 23.87 -7.40
CA PRO A 559 20.59 23.54 -7.70
C PRO A 559 21.59 24.67 -7.44
N GLU A 560 21.24 25.91 -7.79
CA GLU A 560 22.15 27.06 -7.67
C GLU A 560 22.53 27.37 -6.22
N ASN A 561 21.63 27.10 -5.26
CA ASN A 561 21.85 27.37 -3.85
C ASN A 561 22.67 26.27 -3.16
N PHE A 562 22.46 24.99 -3.54
CA PHE A 562 23.15 23.86 -2.89
C PHE A 562 24.45 23.44 -3.59
N LYS A 563 24.59 23.67 -4.91
CA LYS A 563 25.78 23.25 -5.70
C LYS A 563 27.13 23.68 -5.10
N PRO A 564 27.30 24.88 -4.50
CA PRO A 564 28.55 25.27 -3.82
C PRO A 564 28.95 24.38 -2.63
N HIS A 565 28.02 23.60 -2.09
CA HIS A 565 28.21 22.71 -0.94
C HIS A 565 28.17 21.22 -1.31
N ALA A 566 27.81 20.88 -2.55
CA ALA A 566 27.61 19.50 -2.95
C ALA A 566 28.88 18.65 -2.82
N GLU A 567 30.05 19.18 -3.22
CA GLU A 567 31.33 18.45 -3.10
C GLU A 567 31.69 18.10 -1.64
N GLU A 568 31.43 19.04 -0.71
CA GLU A 568 31.62 18.83 0.73
C GLU A 568 30.78 17.63 1.23
N TYR A 569 29.49 17.63 0.90
CA TYR A 569 28.56 16.61 1.38
C TYR A 569 28.66 15.27 0.65
N VAL A 570 29.08 15.25 -0.63
CA VAL A 570 29.51 14.01 -1.29
C VAL A 570 30.68 13.38 -0.52
N GLY A 571 31.69 14.17 -0.16
CA GLY A 571 32.84 13.69 0.60
C GLY A 571 32.47 13.15 1.98
N ILE A 572 31.57 13.83 2.69
CA ILE A 572 31.05 13.39 4.00
C ILE A 572 30.26 12.09 3.85
N GLY A 573 29.32 12.01 2.92
CA GLY A 573 28.50 10.81 2.69
C GLY A 573 29.36 9.59 2.35
N LEU A 574 30.36 9.75 1.48
CA LEU A 574 31.28 8.66 1.12
C LEU A 574 32.12 8.16 2.29
N LYS A 575 32.54 9.07 3.19
CA LYS A 575 33.31 8.71 4.38
C LYS A 575 32.43 7.99 5.40
N LEU A 576 31.20 8.44 5.61
CA LEU A 576 30.26 7.79 6.52
C LEU A 576 29.89 6.40 6.02
N LEU A 577 29.66 6.26 4.71
CA LEU A 577 29.37 4.97 4.07
C LEU A 577 30.49 3.93 4.28
N ASP A 578 31.76 4.36 4.33
CA ASP A 578 32.91 3.45 4.55
C ASP A 578 33.00 2.91 5.97
N VAL A 579 32.40 3.59 6.96
CA VAL A 579 32.61 3.27 8.38
C VAL A 579 31.35 2.73 9.07
N THR A 580 30.16 3.01 8.54
CA THR A 580 28.91 2.61 9.18
C THR A 580 28.49 1.19 8.81
N GLN A 581 27.92 0.48 9.79
CA GLN A 581 27.09 -0.72 9.56
C GLN A 581 25.66 -0.52 10.08
N ASP A 582 25.35 0.66 10.61
CA ASP A 582 24.03 1.01 11.11
C ASP A 582 23.06 1.23 9.94
N PRO A 583 21.95 0.44 9.86
CA PRO A 583 20.98 0.54 8.77
C PRO A 583 20.29 1.92 8.71
N ASP A 584 19.99 2.54 9.86
CA ASP A 584 19.36 3.87 9.91
C ASP A 584 20.27 4.92 9.27
N LEU A 585 21.58 4.84 9.56
CA LEU A 585 22.55 5.76 8.98
C LEU A 585 22.78 5.50 7.49
N LYS A 586 22.81 4.23 7.04
CA LYS A 586 22.90 3.89 5.61
C LYS A 586 21.70 4.41 4.83
N LYS A 587 20.49 4.21 5.36
CA LYS A 587 19.23 4.77 4.83
C LYS A 587 19.36 6.27 4.58
N SER A 588 19.75 7.04 5.60
CA SER A 588 19.90 8.49 5.47
C SER A 588 21.02 8.90 4.48
N ILE A 589 22.10 8.13 4.37
CA ILE A 589 23.17 8.36 3.38
C ILE A 589 22.67 8.11 1.95
N TYR A 590 21.86 7.08 1.73
CA TYR A 590 21.24 6.81 0.42
C TYR A 590 20.29 7.92 -0.01
N ALA A 591 19.45 8.41 0.92
CA ALA A 591 18.61 9.59 0.70
C ALA A 591 19.45 10.83 0.34
N LEU A 592 20.59 11.05 1.02
CA LEU A 592 21.51 12.14 0.70
C LEU A 592 22.07 12.02 -0.73
N PHE A 593 22.51 10.84 -1.16
CA PHE A 593 23.03 10.66 -2.53
C PHE A 593 21.94 10.85 -3.60
N ALA A 594 20.72 10.41 -3.32
CA ALA A 594 19.56 10.69 -4.16
C ALA A 594 19.33 12.20 -4.31
N ALA A 595 19.27 12.95 -3.21
CA ALA A 595 19.11 14.40 -3.23
C ALA A 595 20.27 15.12 -3.93
N LEU A 596 21.51 14.69 -3.70
CA LEU A 596 22.68 15.25 -4.39
C LEU A 596 22.63 15.03 -5.90
N SER A 597 22.08 13.89 -6.36
CA SER A 597 21.88 13.64 -7.79
C SER A 597 20.94 14.66 -8.44
N ILE A 598 19.94 15.17 -7.71
CA ILE A 598 19.05 16.24 -8.17
C ILE A 598 19.83 17.55 -8.37
N VAL A 599 20.73 17.88 -7.43
CA VAL A 599 21.50 19.12 -7.41
C VAL A 599 22.58 19.14 -8.50
N VAL A 600 23.38 18.08 -8.60
CA VAL A 600 24.56 18.06 -9.47
C VAL A 600 24.35 17.29 -10.77
N LYS A 601 23.23 16.57 -10.93
CA LYS A 601 22.87 15.81 -12.14
C LYS A 601 23.99 14.85 -12.53
N GLU A 602 24.38 14.82 -13.80
CA GLU A 602 25.44 13.94 -14.32
C GLU A 602 26.80 14.14 -13.64
N ASP A 603 27.07 15.28 -12.98
CA ASP A 603 28.35 15.54 -12.31
C ASP A 603 28.61 14.56 -11.13
N ILE A 604 27.59 13.85 -10.62
CA ILE A 604 27.74 12.81 -9.58
C ILE A 604 28.35 11.50 -10.10
N SER A 605 28.47 11.34 -11.43
CA SER A 605 28.94 10.11 -12.09
C SER A 605 30.18 9.43 -11.46
N PRO A 606 31.23 10.15 -11.00
CA PRO A 606 32.44 9.52 -10.46
C PRO A 606 32.21 8.63 -9.24
N ILE A 607 31.15 8.87 -8.46
CA ILE A 607 30.86 8.13 -7.23
C ILE A 607 29.86 6.97 -7.44
N LEU A 608 29.14 6.97 -8.58
CA LEU A 608 28.07 6.00 -8.87
C LEU A 608 28.52 4.54 -8.70
N PRO A 609 29.71 4.09 -9.17
CA PRO A 609 30.13 2.71 -8.97
C PRO A 609 30.17 2.28 -7.51
N LYS A 610 30.58 3.17 -6.59
CA LYS A 610 30.65 2.85 -5.16
C LYS A 610 29.27 2.91 -4.52
N VAL A 611 28.51 3.98 -4.78
CA VAL A 611 27.19 4.20 -4.18
C VAL A 611 26.18 3.14 -4.62
N VAL A 612 26.13 2.84 -5.92
CA VAL A 612 25.24 1.80 -6.45
C VAL A 612 25.59 0.43 -5.88
N ASN A 613 26.88 0.08 -5.80
CA ASN A 613 27.26 -1.21 -5.23
C ASN A 613 26.84 -1.34 -3.76
N ALA A 614 27.00 -0.29 -2.95
CA ALA A 614 26.55 -0.31 -1.56
C ALA A 614 25.02 -0.49 -1.46
N MET A 615 24.23 0.22 -2.27
CA MET A 615 22.78 0.04 -2.31
C MET A 615 22.37 -1.37 -2.74
N ILE A 616 23.10 -1.96 -3.69
CA ILE A 616 22.87 -3.35 -4.11
C ILE A 616 23.23 -4.34 -2.99
N GLU A 617 24.31 -4.10 -2.23
CA GLU A 617 24.66 -4.92 -1.07
C GLU A 617 23.53 -4.89 -0.01
N SER A 618 22.93 -3.73 0.26
CA SER A 618 21.77 -3.61 1.15
C SER A 618 20.53 -4.33 0.59
N ILE A 619 20.31 -4.25 -0.73
CA ILE A 619 19.25 -5.01 -1.42
C ILE A 619 19.49 -6.52 -1.35
N GLN A 620 20.73 -6.98 -1.33
CA GLN A 620 21.08 -8.39 -1.23
C GLN A 620 21.11 -8.90 0.21
N SER A 621 21.17 -7.99 1.18
CA SER A 621 21.27 -8.33 2.60
C SER A 621 20.03 -9.08 3.08
N SER A 622 20.29 -10.14 3.85
CA SER A 622 19.31 -10.83 4.67
C SER A 622 19.43 -10.47 6.16
N GLU A 623 20.27 -9.47 6.49
CA GLU A 623 20.37 -8.92 7.86
C GLU A 623 19.04 -8.29 8.27
N GLY A 624 18.72 -8.36 9.56
CA GLY A 624 17.41 -7.95 10.09
C GLY A 624 16.33 -9.04 9.98
N ILE A 625 16.50 -10.10 9.19
CA ILE A 625 15.56 -11.24 9.15
C ILE A 625 15.97 -12.26 10.23
N VAL A 626 15.32 -12.21 11.40
CA VAL A 626 15.50 -13.17 12.49
C VAL A 626 14.45 -14.27 12.38
N THR A 627 14.89 -15.50 12.11
CA THR A 627 14.01 -16.67 12.18
C THR A 627 13.66 -16.99 13.64
N HIS A 628 12.43 -16.71 14.08
CA HIS A 628 11.89 -17.27 15.31
C HIS A 628 11.39 -18.69 15.05
N TYR A 629 12.04 -19.61 15.73
CA TYR A 629 11.50 -20.93 15.98
C TYR A 629 10.74 -20.86 17.32
N ASP A 630 9.65 -21.62 17.44
CA ASP A 630 8.86 -21.68 18.69
C ASP A 630 9.75 -21.86 19.92
N GLU A 631 9.35 -21.32 21.07
CA GLU A 631 10.19 -21.26 22.28
C GLU A 631 10.72 -22.61 22.81
N GLU A 632 10.21 -23.74 22.32
CA GLU A 632 10.78 -25.08 22.59
C GLU A 632 12.06 -25.36 21.75
N GLU A 633 12.35 -24.54 20.74
CA GLU A 633 13.52 -24.59 19.83
C GLU A 633 14.51 -23.41 20.04
N LYS A 634 14.22 -22.46 20.96
CA LYS A 634 14.99 -21.22 21.20
C LYS A 634 16.47 -21.41 21.60
N GLU A 635 16.92 -22.60 21.98
CA GLU A 635 18.29 -22.75 22.53
C GLU A 635 19.38 -23.18 21.52
N GLU A 636 19.11 -23.70 20.31
CA GLU A 636 20.17 -24.46 19.61
C GLU A 636 20.34 -24.32 18.07
N ILE A 637 19.60 -23.47 17.32
CA ILE A 637 19.43 -23.69 15.86
C ILE A 637 19.84 -22.55 14.90
N ASP A 638 20.99 -21.89 15.11
CA ASP A 638 21.66 -21.11 14.02
C ASP A 638 22.82 -21.91 13.36
N VAL A 639 23.39 -22.84 14.12
CA VAL A 639 24.57 -23.66 13.76
C VAL A 639 24.39 -24.56 12.54
N TYR A 640 23.15 -24.97 12.27
CA TYR A 640 22.86 -26.05 11.31
C TYR A 640 22.51 -25.54 9.90
N GLY A 641 22.42 -24.22 9.68
CA GLY A 641 22.10 -23.63 8.37
C GLY A 641 23.21 -23.88 7.35
N GLU A 642 24.46 -23.76 7.81
CA GLU A 642 25.66 -23.96 7.00
C GLU A 642 25.88 -25.42 6.53
N ILE A 643 25.07 -26.40 6.95
CA ILE A 643 25.33 -27.85 6.78
C ILE A 643 24.68 -28.42 5.51
N SER A 644 23.79 -27.67 4.87
CA SER A 644 23.22 -28.05 3.57
C SER A 644 24.26 -27.76 2.48
N ASP A 645 24.63 -28.78 1.69
CA ASP A 645 25.64 -28.64 0.62
C ASP A 645 25.19 -27.54 -0.38
N GLU A 646 25.93 -26.43 -0.43
CA GLU A 646 25.94 -25.43 -1.50
C GLU A 646 26.51 -26.06 -2.78
N ASP A 647 25.72 -26.87 -3.48
CA ASP A 647 25.92 -27.09 -4.91
C ASP A 647 24.85 -26.25 -5.63
N ASP A 648 25.23 -25.03 -6.00
CA ASP A 648 24.58 -24.22 -7.03
C ASP A 648 24.62 -24.99 -8.36
N ASP A 649 23.53 -25.65 -8.72
CA ASP A 649 23.22 -26.04 -10.09
C ASP A 649 21.71 -26.33 -10.19
N ALA A 650 20.98 -25.33 -10.71
CA ALA A 650 19.66 -25.34 -11.34
C ALA A 650 18.75 -26.57 -11.13
N GLU A 651 17.66 -26.38 -10.37
CA GLU A 651 16.33 -26.88 -10.75
C GLU A 651 15.28 -25.82 -10.39
N GLU A 652 14.68 -25.20 -11.42
CA GLU A 652 13.35 -24.60 -11.35
C GLU A 652 12.34 -25.76 -11.23
N ASP A 653 11.71 -25.92 -10.06
CA ASP A 653 10.50 -26.74 -9.98
C ASP A 653 9.34 -25.87 -10.49
N ILE A 654 9.19 -25.84 -11.82
CA ILE A 654 8.06 -25.25 -12.52
C ILE A 654 6.85 -26.19 -12.39
N GLU A 655 6.33 -26.33 -11.17
CA GLU A 655 4.94 -26.70 -10.94
C GLU A 655 4.36 -25.62 -10.02
N GLY A 656 3.59 -24.73 -10.62
CA GLY A 656 3.08 -23.53 -9.97
C GLY A 656 2.10 -23.86 -8.85
N GLU A 657 2.45 -23.40 -7.67
CA GLU A 657 1.55 -22.76 -6.70
C GLU A 657 2.41 -21.74 -5.96
N SER A 658 1.97 -20.48 -5.98
CA SER A 658 2.59 -19.37 -5.28
C SER A 658 2.42 -19.56 -3.77
N SER A 659 3.43 -20.12 -3.12
CA SER A 659 3.67 -19.97 -1.69
C SER A 659 5.17 -20.10 -1.46
N ALA A 660 5.72 -19.22 -0.61
CA ALA A 660 7.13 -19.28 -0.22
C ALA A 660 7.48 -20.70 0.25
N SER A 661 8.50 -21.32 -0.37
CA SER A 661 9.14 -22.59 0.00
C SER A 661 8.43 -23.42 1.09
N GLU A 662 7.59 -24.38 0.71
CA GLU A 662 6.87 -25.33 1.59
C GLU A 662 7.78 -26.32 2.39
N ASP A 663 8.97 -25.91 2.82
CA ASP A 663 9.91 -26.76 3.59
C ASP A 663 10.46 -26.10 4.86
N SER A 664 9.99 -24.90 5.23
CA SER A 664 10.19 -24.36 6.58
C SER A 664 8.96 -24.66 7.43
N THR A 665 9.08 -25.59 8.38
CA THR A 665 8.31 -25.55 9.64
C THR A 665 8.19 -24.09 10.06
N GLN A 666 6.95 -23.61 10.24
CA GLN A 666 6.53 -22.21 10.38
C GLN A 666 7.60 -21.35 11.10
N CYS A 667 8.54 -20.83 10.32
CA CYS A 667 9.59 -19.96 10.81
C CYS A 667 8.92 -18.60 10.92
N ARG A 668 8.56 -18.20 12.14
CA ARG A 668 8.03 -16.85 12.37
C ARG A 668 9.22 -15.91 12.18
N TYR A 669 9.33 -15.23 11.06
CA TYR A 669 10.38 -14.24 10.88
C TYR A 669 10.01 -13.00 11.73
N SER A 670 10.87 -12.59 12.66
CA SER A 670 10.87 -11.20 13.09
C SER A 670 11.81 -10.46 12.19
N VAL A 671 11.30 -9.39 11.59
CA VAL A 671 12.11 -8.53 10.77
C VAL A 671 12.38 -7.27 11.56
N GLU A 672 13.66 -6.93 11.71
CA GLU A 672 14.05 -5.65 12.28
C GLU A 672 13.75 -4.56 11.23
N ASN A 673 12.77 -3.71 11.53
CA ASN A 673 12.22 -2.73 10.57
C ASN A 673 13.30 -1.82 9.96
N SER A 674 14.36 -1.48 10.70
CA SER A 674 15.44 -0.61 10.23
C SER A 674 16.14 -1.14 8.97
N TYR A 675 16.36 -2.45 8.86
CA TYR A 675 16.97 -3.06 7.66
C TYR A 675 16.00 -3.09 6.47
N ASN A 676 14.70 -3.26 6.72
CA ASN A 676 13.70 -3.15 5.66
C ASN A 676 13.58 -1.71 5.14
N GLU A 677 13.58 -0.71 6.04
CA GLU A 677 13.58 0.70 5.67
C GLU A 677 14.84 1.08 4.88
N GLU A 678 16.03 0.57 5.26
CA GLU A 678 17.26 0.74 4.48
C GLU A 678 17.09 0.20 3.05
N LYS A 679 16.50 -0.99 2.92
CA LYS A 679 16.30 -1.71 1.66
C LYS A 679 15.30 -1.02 0.74
N GLU A 680 14.20 -0.55 1.31
CA GLU A 680 13.22 0.30 0.64
C GLU A 680 13.89 1.58 0.12
N GLN A 681 14.60 2.29 1.00
CA GLN A 681 15.27 3.54 0.65
C GLN A 681 16.38 3.34 -0.40
N ALA A 682 17.06 2.20 -0.41
CA ALA A 682 18.01 1.85 -1.46
C ALA A 682 17.32 1.73 -2.83
N CYS A 683 16.13 1.13 -2.91
CA CYS A 683 15.34 1.07 -4.15
C CYS A 683 14.93 2.47 -4.61
N LEU A 684 14.38 3.29 -3.70
CA LEU A 684 13.98 4.67 -3.98
C LEU A 684 15.16 5.54 -4.40
N ALA A 685 16.32 5.40 -3.76
CA ALA A 685 17.52 6.15 -4.10
C ALA A 685 18.08 5.75 -5.47
N LEU A 686 18.10 4.46 -5.82
CA LEU A 686 18.50 4.00 -7.16
C LEU A 686 17.57 4.54 -8.25
N ARG A 687 16.25 4.54 -7.99
CA ARG A 687 15.25 5.18 -8.85
C ARG A 687 15.55 6.65 -9.07
N GLU A 688 15.73 7.42 -8.00
CA GLU A 688 15.95 8.87 -8.06
C GLU A 688 17.29 9.22 -8.73
N ILE A 689 18.36 8.50 -8.41
CA ILE A 689 19.66 8.67 -9.08
C ILE A 689 19.54 8.38 -10.58
N CYS A 690 18.79 7.33 -10.97
CA CYS A 690 18.53 7.01 -12.37
C CYS A 690 17.80 8.16 -13.10
N ILE A 691 16.76 8.73 -12.48
CA ILE A 691 16.01 9.89 -13.02
C ILE A 691 16.94 11.05 -13.32
N ASN A 692 17.81 11.39 -12.37
CA ASN A 692 18.57 12.63 -12.41
C ASN A 692 19.89 12.54 -13.19
N THR A 693 20.44 11.33 -13.36
CA THR A 693 21.73 11.12 -14.04
C THR A 693 21.59 10.54 -15.45
N GLY A 694 20.41 10.01 -15.81
CA GLY A 694 20.08 9.58 -17.16
C GLY A 694 21.12 8.63 -17.76
N ASN A 695 21.82 9.07 -18.81
CA ASN A 695 22.79 8.25 -19.53
C ASN A 695 23.94 7.74 -18.65
N ALA A 696 24.33 8.50 -17.61
CA ALA A 696 25.39 8.08 -16.70
C ALA A 696 25.02 6.86 -15.86
N PHE A 697 23.72 6.58 -15.68
CA PHE A 697 23.23 5.43 -14.93
C PHE A 697 23.13 4.14 -15.77
N LEU A 698 23.12 4.23 -17.11
CA LEU A 698 22.94 3.08 -18.01
C LEU A 698 23.82 1.86 -17.68
N PRO A 699 25.12 2.00 -17.31
CA PRO A 699 25.97 0.85 -16.96
C PRO A 699 25.50 0.05 -15.75
N PHE A 700 24.62 0.62 -14.92
CA PHE A 700 24.15 0.02 -13.66
C PHE A 700 22.74 -0.56 -13.78
N ILE A 701 21.98 -0.19 -14.81
CA ILE A 701 20.55 -0.56 -14.93
C ILE A 701 20.35 -2.08 -14.92
N GLU A 702 21.14 -2.84 -15.68
CA GLU A 702 20.95 -4.30 -15.78
C GLU A 702 21.07 -4.97 -14.41
N LYS A 703 22.17 -4.72 -13.68
CA LYS A 703 22.38 -5.26 -12.33
C LYS A 703 21.33 -4.76 -11.35
N SER A 704 21.01 -3.47 -11.36
CA SER A 704 20.00 -2.90 -10.45
C SER A 704 18.61 -3.47 -10.71
N PHE A 705 18.25 -3.68 -11.98
CA PHE A 705 16.99 -4.29 -12.37
C PHE A 705 16.91 -5.74 -11.87
N GLU A 706 17.94 -6.55 -12.10
CA GLU A 706 17.98 -7.95 -11.66
C GLU A 706 17.83 -8.10 -10.14
N GLU A 707 18.52 -7.27 -9.36
CA GLU A 707 18.48 -7.36 -7.90
C GLU A 707 17.17 -6.81 -7.32
N ILE A 708 16.66 -5.69 -7.84
CA ILE A 708 15.36 -5.14 -7.41
C ILE A 708 14.20 -6.05 -7.84
N PHE A 709 14.29 -6.70 -9.00
CA PHE A 709 13.25 -7.63 -9.46
C PHE A 709 13.06 -8.81 -8.50
N LYS A 710 14.07 -9.20 -7.71
CA LYS A 710 13.92 -10.23 -6.67
C LYS A 710 13.04 -9.78 -5.50
N LEU A 711 12.85 -8.48 -5.32
CA LEU A 711 12.13 -7.89 -4.19
C LEU A 711 10.64 -7.63 -4.46
N VAL A 712 10.19 -7.81 -5.70
CA VAL A 712 8.77 -7.58 -6.07
C VAL A 712 7.80 -8.54 -5.36
N ASN A 713 8.29 -9.63 -4.77
CA ASN A 713 7.54 -10.59 -3.95
C ASN A 713 7.93 -10.52 -2.46
N TYR A 714 8.62 -9.46 -2.03
CA TYR A 714 9.04 -9.33 -0.65
C TYR A 714 7.83 -9.24 0.30
N PRO A 715 7.89 -9.77 1.53
CA PRO A 715 6.74 -9.81 2.43
C PRO A 715 6.15 -8.43 2.78
N GLN A 716 7.00 -7.42 2.98
CA GLN A 716 6.57 -6.04 3.26
C GLN A 716 6.15 -5.33 1.97
N ASP A 717 4.98 -4.70 2.00
CA ASP A 717 4.38 -4.02 0.84
C ASP A 717 5.15 -2.77 0.42
N ASP A 718 5.75 -2.02 1.36
CA ASP A 718 6.60 -0.85 1.07
C ASP A 718 7.76 -1.20 0.13
N ILE A 719 8.45 -2.32 0.39
CA ILE A 719 9.53 -2.81 -0.46
C ILE A 719 8.99 -3.24 -1.83
N ARG A 720 7.81 -3.88 -1.89
CA ARG A 720 7.19 -4.23 -3.19
C ARG A 720 6.88 -2.97 -4.00
N LYS A 721 6.27 -1.94 -3.38
CA LYS A 721 5.96 -0.65 -4.02
C LYS A 721 7.22 0.04 -4.54
N ALA A 722 8.23 0.23 -3.69
CA ALA A 722 9.50 0.87 -4.06
C ALA A 722 10.23 0.12 -5.19
N SER A 723 10.14 -1.21 -5.20
CA SER A 723 10.72 -2.05 -6.25
C SER A 723 10.01 -1.83 -7.60
N ILE A 724 8.67 -1.83 -7.61
CA ILE A 724 7.89 -1.60 -8.83
C ILE A 724 8.19 -0.23 -9.42
N GLU A 725 8.24 0.82 -8.59
CA GLU A 725 8.56 2.18 -9.04
C GLU A 725 9.97 2.31 -9.63
N ALA A 726 10.96 1.65 -9.02
CA ALA A 726 12.33 1.65 -9.53
C ALA A 726 12.44 0.93 -10.88
N LEU A 727 11.80 -0.23 -11.03
CA LEU A 727 11.78 -1.00 -12.28
C LEU A 727 11.05 -0.25 -13.41
N LEU A 728 9.92 0.40 -13.10
CA LEU A 728 9.22 1.32 -14.00
C LEU A 728 10.17 2.38 -14.53
N GLN A 729 10.89 3.04 -13.62
CA GLN A 729 11.80 4.12 -13.97
C GLN A 729 12.97 3.64 -14.84
N PHE A 730 13.52 2.45 -14.58
CA PHE A 730 14.56 1.87 -15.43
C PHE A 730 14.06 1.65 -16.86
N CYS A 731 12.82 1.18 -17.05
CA CYS A 731 12.20 1.05 -18.38
C CYS A 731 12.12 2.41 -19.08
N ILE A 732 11.65 3.45 -18.38
CA ILE A 732 11.55 4.81 -18.93
C ILE A 732 12.92 5.36 -19.34
N THR A 733 13.96 5.16 -18.52
CA THR A 733 15.32 5.62 -18.82
C THR A 733 15.91 4.91 -20.03
N LEU A 734 15.71 3.58 -20.15
CA LEU A 734 16.15 2.80 -21.32
C LEU A 734 15.48 3.28 -22.62
N TYR A 735 14.18 3.60 -22.55
CA TYR A 735 13.43 4.18 -23.67
C TYR A 735 13.96 5.56 -24.05
N LYS A 736 14.16 6.47 -23.08
CA LYS A 736 14.65 7.84 -23.31
C LYS A 736 16.05 7.88 -23.93
N ALA A 737 16.92 6.93 -23.58
CA ALA A 737 18.27 6.81 -24.18
C ALA A 737 18.23 6.46 -25.68
N ASN A 738 17.23 5.68 -26.12
CA ASN A 738 16.88 5.43 -27.53
C ASN A 738 18.05 4.98 -28.44
N THR A 739 18.97 4.17 -27.92
CA THR A 739 20.02 3.48 -28.70
C THR A 739 19.59 2.05 -29.06
N PRO A 740 20.16 1.40 -30.08
CA PRO A 740 19.85 0.00 -30.39
C PRO A 740 20.03 -0.93 -29.18
N GLU A 741 21.11 -0.77 -28.43
CA GLU A 741 21.42 -1.58 -27.25
C GLU A 741 20.42 -1.32 -26.12
N THR A 742 20.05 -0.07 -25.86
CA THR A 742 19.07 0.26 -24.82
C THR A 742 17.64 -0.12 -25.21
N LYS A 743 17.32 -0.20 -26.51
CA LYS A 743 16.04 -0.75 -26.98
C LYS A 743 15.94 -2.25 -26.74
N ASP A 744 17.00 -3.00 -27.04
CA ASP A 744 17.03 -4.44 -26.75
C ASP A 744 16.90 -4.69 -25.24
N ALA A 745 17.59 -3.88 -24.42
CA ALA A 745 17.45 -3.94 -22.96
C ALA A 745 16.04 -3.56 -22.48
N LEU A 746 15.42 -2.52 -23.06
CA LEU A 746 14.04 -2.13 -22.76
C LEU A 746 13.07 -3.28 -23.03
N TYR A 747 13.16 -3.93 -24.19
CA TYR A 747 12.24 -5.02 -24.53
C TYR A 747 12.41 -6.22 -23.60
N LYS A 748 13.64 -6.55 -23.18
CA LYS A 748 13.86 -7.56 -22.14
C LYS A 748 13.23 -7.16 -20.80
N ALA A 749 13.45 -5.92 -20.36
CA ALA A 749 12.87 -5.40 -19.12
C ALA A 749 11.34 -5.46 -19.14
N LEU A 750 10.70 -5.01 -20.23
CA LEU A 750 9.24 -5.05 -20.40
C LEU A 750 8.69 -6.48 -20.40
N GLN A 751 9.42 -7.42 -21.01
CA GLN A 751 9.04 -8.85 -21.06
C GLN A 751 9.01 -9.50 -19.67
N MET A 752 9.73 -8.95 -18.70
CA MET A 752 9.69 -9.38 -17.29
C MET A 752 8.69 -8.56 -16.49
N PHE A 753 8.73 -7.23 -16.62
CA PHE A 753 8.01 -6.29 -15.78
C PHE A 753 6.49 -6.34 -16.01
N ILE A 754 6.02 -6.37 -17.27
CA ILE A 754 4.57 -6.35 -17.55
C ILE A 754 3.88 -7.63 -17.05
N PRO A 755 4.37 -8.85 -17.35
CA PRO A 755 3.78 -10.06 -16.77
C PRO A 755 3.81 -10.05 -15.25
N LYS A 756 4.87 -9.50 -14.63
CA LYS A 756 4.97 -9.44 -13.17
C LYS A 756 3.95 -8.49 -12.54
N CYS A 757 3.76 -7.29 -13.08
CA CYS A 757 2.66 -6.42 -12.67
C CYS A 757 1.30 -7.10 -12.89
N SER A 758 1.13 -7.86 -13.97
CA SER A 758 -0.12 -8.59 -14.23
C SER A 758 -0.39 -9.70 -13.22
N GLU A 759 0.64 -10.37 -12.72
CA GLU A 759 0.56 -11.33 -11.63
C GLU A 759 0.14 -10.62 -10.33
N LEU A 760 0.91 -9.60 -9.92
CA LEU A 760 0.67 -8.85 -8.67
C LEU A 760 -0.72 -8.21 -8.62
N ILE A 761 -1.20 -7.62 -9.72
CA ILE A 761 -2.56 -7.04 -9.76
C ILE A 761 -3.64 -8.09 -9.44
N ARG A 762 -3.42 -9.36 -9.83
CA ARG A 762 -4.40 -10.42 -9.58
C ARG A 762 -4.25 -11.06 -8.22
N SER A 763 -3.01 -11.25 -7.75
CA SER A 763 -2.70 -12.09 -6.58
C SER A 763 -2.34 -11.32 -5.32
N ASP A 764 -1.88 -10.07 -5.39
CA ASP A 764 -1.51 -9.31 -4.19
C ASP A 764 -2.76 -8.93 -3.37
N GLU A 765 -2.62 -8.97 -2.06
CA GLU A 765 -3.69 -8.66 -1.12
C GLU A 765 -3.77 -7.17 -0.80
N GLU A 766 -2.66 -6.45 -0.97
CA GLU A 766 -2.56 -5.04 -0.63
C GLU A 766 -3.00 -4.16 -1.81
N ARG A 767 -4.07 -3.39 -1.60
CA ARG A 767 -4.63 -2.48 -2.62
C ARG A 767 -3.59 -1.48 -3.11
N SER A 768 -2.75 -0.96 -2.21
CA SER A 768 -1.69 0.00 -2.50
C SER A 768 -0.68 -0.55 -3.52
N VAL A 769 -0.27 -1.82 -3.39
CA VAL A 769 0.64 -2.47 -4.35
C VAL A 769 -0.04 -2.64 -5.72
N VAL A 770 -1.31 -3.03 -5.73
CA VAL A 770 -2.10 -3.17 -6.97
C VAL A 770 -2.25 -1.82 -7.68
N MET A 771 -2.53 -0.74 -6.93
CA MET A 771 -2.60 0.62 -7.48
C MET A 771 -1.27 1.04 -8.10
N ILE A 772 -0.13 0.83 -7.43
CA ILE A 772 1.20 1.13 -7.99
C ILE A 772 1.49 0.35 -9.28
N CYS A 773 1.02 -0.91 -9.40
CA CYS A 773 1.13 -1.66 -10.65
C CYS A 773 0.27 -1.07 -11.78
N LEU A 774 -0.95 -0.62 -11.48
CA LEU A 774 -1.85 0.03 -12.45
C LEU A 774 -1.28 1.39 -12.89
N ASP A 775 -0.78 2.18 -11.95
CA ASP A 775 -0.11 3.46 -12.21
C ASP A 775 1.17 3.26 -13.03
N SER A 776 1.89 2.16 -12.80
CA SER A 776 3.04 1.77 -13.63
C SER A 776 2.63 1.47 -15.07
N TYR A 777 1.49 0.83 -15.30
CA TYR A 777 0.96 0.67 -16.66
C TYR A 777 0.56 2.00 -17.28
N ALA A 778 -0.19 2.86 -16.58
CA ALA A 778 -0.57 4.17 -17.08
C ALA A 778 0.66 5.01 -17.47
N THR A 779 1.69 5.03 -16.61
CA THR A 779 2.94 5.76 -16.83
C THR A 779 3.75 5.19 -17.99
N LEU A 780 3.88 3.86 -18.10
CA LEU A 780 4.54 3.24 -19.26
C LEU A 780 3.83 3.59 -20.57
N LEU A 781 2.50 3.54 -20.59
CA LEU A 781 1.69 3.86 -21.77
C LEU A 781 1.83 5.33 -22.18
N GLU A 782 2.00 6.23 -21.22
CA GLU A 782 2.23 7.66 -21.46
C GLU A 782 3.64 7.96 -21.98
N GLU A 783 4.67 7.45 -21.29
CA GLU A 783 6.08 7.77 -21.57
C GLU A 783 6.67 6.92 -22.70
N VAL A 784 6.46 5.60 -22.67
CA VAL A 784 7.05 4.60 -23.60
C VAL A 784 6.12 4.29 -24.78
N LYS A 785 4.80 4.54 -24.64
CA LYS A 785 3.81 4.48 -25.72
C LYS A 785 3.74 3.10 -26.40
N ALA A 786 3.78 3.06 -27.73
CA ALA A 786 3.57 1.82 -28.50
C ALA A 786 4.64 0.74 -28.23
N ASP A 787 5.84 1.12 -27.78
CA ASP A 787 6.93 0.17 -27.46
C ASP A 787 6.60 -0.72 -26.24
N VAL A 788 5.65 -0.32 -25.38
CA VAL A 788 5.10 -1.14 -24.29
C VAL A 788 4.55 -2.47 -24.81
N PHE A 789 4.02 -2.47 -26.04
CA PHE A 789 3.38 -3.62 -26.68
C PHE A 789 4.33 -4.48 -27.52
N ALA A 790 5.65 -4.30 -27.39
CA ALA A 790 6.62 -5.06 -28.17
C ALA A 790 6.63 -6.56 -27.82
N GLY A 791 6.31 -6.92 -26.57
CA GLY A 791 6.22 -8.31 -26.12
C GLY A 791 4.87 -8.96 -26.44
N GLU A 792 4.90 -10.27 -26.70
CA GLU A 792 3.71 -11.06 -26.99
C GLU A 792 2.77 -11.09 -25.76
N GLY A 793 1.49 -10.81 -25.97
CA GLY A 793 0.49 -10.84 -24.90
C GLY A 793 0.46 -9.59 -24.00
N HIS A 794 1.33 -8.59 -24.19
CA HIS A 794 1.38 -7.41 -23.34
C HIS A 794 0.09 -6.58 -23.37
N ARG A 795 -0.54 -6.44 -24.55
CA ARG A 795 -1.82 -5.73 -24.69
C ARG A 795 -2.92 -6.40 -23.87
N GLU A 796 -3.00 -7.72 -23.97
CA GLU A 796 -3.96 -8.55 -23.26
C GLU A 796 -3.69 -8.55 -21.76
N ALA A 797 -2.43 -8.64 -21.34
CA ALA A 797 -2.05 -8.60 -19.93
C ALA A 797 -2.55 -7.32 -19.25
N ILE A 798 -2.28 -6.15 -19.85
CA ILE A 798 -2.70 -4.84 -19.32
C ILE A 798 -4.23 -4.73 -19.28
N MET A 799 -4.91 -4.92 -20.42
CA MET A 799 -6.35 -4.73 -20.47
C MET A 799 -7.15 -5.77 -19.68
N ASN A 800 -6.67 -7.01 -19.58
CA ASN A 800 -7.33 -8.02 -18.75
C ASN A 800 -7.20 -7.66 -17.26
N CYS A 801 -6.08 -7.11 -16.80
CA CYS A 801 -5.94 -6.62 -15.43
C CYS A 801 -6.95 -5.52 -15.12
N VAL A 802 -7.08 -4.52 -16.02
CA VAL A 802 -8.09 -3.46 -15.89
C VAL A 802 -9.50 -4.05 -15.81
N VAL A 803 -9.82 -5.03 -16.66
CA VAL A 803 -11.12 -5.70 -16.66
C VAL A 803 -11.35 -6.50 -15.38
N ASP A 804 -10.33 -7.18 -14.86
CA ASP A 804 -10.41 -7.98 -13.63
C ASP A 804 -10.69 -7.06 -12.42
N VAL A 805 -9.97 -5.94 -12.29
CA VAL A 805 -10.18 -4.94 -11.22
C VAL A 805 -11.57 -4.30 -11.32
N LEU A 806 -11.97 -3.81 -12.50
CA LEU A 806 -13.31 -3.21 -12.70
C LEU A 806 -14.45 -4.20 -12.51
N SER A 807 -14.17 -5.51 -12.66
CA SER A 807 -15.11 -6.59 -12.44
C SER A 807 -15.12 -7.13 -11.01
N LEU A 808 -14.30 -6.58 -10.10
CA LEU A 808 -14.13 -7.02 -8.72
C LEU A 808 -13.63 -8.47 -8.62
N LYS A 809 -12.54 -8.81 -9.32
CA LYS A 809 -12.01 -10.19 -9.41
C LYS A 809 -10.58 -10.37 -8.89
N THR A 810 -9.94 -9.34 -8.37
CA THR A 810 -8.57 -9.44 -7.83
C THR A 810 -8.61 -9.88 -6.37
N MET A 811 -7.51 -10.48 -5.88
CA MET A 811 -7.41 -11.00 -4.51
C MET A 811 -7.62 -9.92 -3.45
N CYS A 812 -7.11 -8.70 -3.67
CA CYS A 812 -7.30 -7.57 -2.76
C CYS A 812 -8.77 -7.10 -2.66
N GLN A 813 -9.66 -7.51 -3.56
CA GLN A 813 -11.09 -7.13 -3.56
C GLN A 813 -11.96 -8.20 -2.90
N ASP A 814 -13.01 -7.79 -2.18
CA ASP A 814 -14.00 -8.72 -1.63
C ASP A 814 -14.84 -9.32 -2.77
N THR A 815 -14.35 -10.43 -3.35
CA THR A 815 -15.01 -11.22 -4.39
C THR A 815 -16.22 -11.94 -3.78
N ASP A 816 -17.37 -11.29 -3.79
CA ASP A 816 -18.64 -11.88 -3.36
C ASP A 816 -18.83 -13.21 -4.12
N LEU A 817 -18.93 -14.34 -3.39
CA LEU A 817 -19.13 -15.67 -3.96
C LEU A 817 -20.42 -15.71 -4.83
N GLY A 818 -20.27 -15.49 -6.13
CA GLY A 818 -21.14 -16.06 -7.16
C GLY A 818 -22.55 -15.50 -7.36
N THR A 819 -23.02 -14.48 -6.63
CA THR A 819 -24.31 -13.84 -6.97
C THR A 819 -24.28 -12.33 -6.76
N ARG A 820 -23.86 -11.59 -7.79
CA ARG A 820 -24.47 -10.28 -8.06
C ARG A 820 -25.93 -10.53 -8.44
N THR A 821 -26.81 -10.71 -7.45
CA THR A 821 -28.22 -10.43 -7.69
C THR A 821 -28.32 -8.95 -8.07
N GLU A 822 -29.13 -8.63 -9.08
CA GLU A 822 -29.34 -7.27 -9.62
C GLU A 822 -29.81 -6.21 -8.59
N ASN A 823 -29.88 -6.57 -7.30
CA ASN A 823 -30.35 -5.77 -6.16
C ASN A 823 -29.30 -5.51 -5.07
N ASN A 824 -27.99 -5.75 -5.28
CA ASN A 824 -27.01 -5.34 -4.26
C ASN A 824 -26.83 -3.82 -4.30
N GLU A 825 -27.57 -3.13 -3.41
CA GLU A 825 -27.44 -1.70 -3.07
C GLU A 825 -26.22 -1.41 -2.18
N ASP A 826 -25.22 -2.30 -2.14
CA ASP A 826 -24.06 -2.14 -1.28
C ASP A 826 -23.08 -1.16 -1.93
N ILE A 827 -23.02 0.04 -1.36
CA ILE A 827 -21.98 1.06 -1.61
C ILE A 827 -20.62 0.43 -1.34
N GLU A 828 -19.61 0.76 -2.14
CA GLU A 828 -18.22 0.32 -1.92
C GLU A 828 -17.51 1.15 -0.84
N ALA A 829 -16.43 0.62 -0.27
CA ALA A 829 -15.57 1.41 0.62
C ALA A 829 -14.70 2.38 -0.21
N GLU A 830 -14.29 3.52 0.34
CA GLU A 830 -13.56 4.56 -0.41
C GLU A 830 -12.28 4.02 -1.07
N GLN A 831 -11.54 3.12 -0.40
CA GLN A 831 -10.35 2.45 -0.96
C GLN A 831 -10.66 1.54 -2.16
N ASP A 832 -11.84 0.90 -2.17
CA ASP A 832 -12.27 0.12 -3.34
C ASP A 832 -12.62 1.06 -4.51
N GLU A 833 -13.10 2.27 -4.24
CA GLU A 833 -13.36 3.28 -5.28
C GLU A 833 -12.05 3.78 -5.89
N LEU A 834 -11.05 4.15 -5.08
CA LEU A 834 -9.72 4.56 -5.54
C LEU A 834 -9.05 3.48 -6.42
N LEU A 835 -9.12 2.21 -6.01
CA LEU A 835 -8.59 1.10 -6.81
C LEU A 835 -9.27 0.98 -8.19
N LEU A 836 -10.59 1.22 -8.25
CA LEU A 836 -11.33 1.24 -9.52
C LEU A 836 -10.91 2.43 -10.39
N GLU A 837 -10.63 3.58 -9.77
CA GLU A 837 -10.15 4.79 -10.43
C GLU A 837 -8.78 4.56 -11.08
N SER A 838 -7.79 4.07 -10.32
CA SER A 838 -6.46 3.71 -10.86
C SER A 838 -6.56 2.75 -12.05
N ALA A 839 -7.50 1.80 -12.03
CA ALA A 839 -7.70 0.88 -13.14
C ALA A 839 -8.29 1.56 -14.38
N GLY A 840 -9.21 2.53 -14.22
CA GLY A 840 -9.75 3.25 -15.38
C GLY A 840 -8.79 4.27 -15.96
N ASP A 841 -7.89 4.85 -15.16
CA ASP A 841 -6.85 5.78 -15.64
C ASP A 841 -5.89 5.13 -16.65
N VAL A 842 -5.73 3.79 -16.58
CA VAL A 842 -5.01 3.02 -17.60
C VAL A 842 -5.71 3.06 -18.96
N ILE A 843 -7.05 3.17 -19.01
CA ILE A 843 -7.83 3.00 -20.24
C ILE A 843 -7.54 4.12 -21.27
N PRO A 844 -7.62 5.42 -20.93
CA PRO A 844 -7.31 6.47 -21.90
C PRO A 844 -5.86 6.43 -22.37
N LYS A 845 -4.91 6.11 -21.48
CA LYS A 845 -3.49 5.98 -21.81
C LYS A 845 -3.24 4.79 -22.75
N PHE A 846 -3.89 3.66 -22.49
CA PHE A 846 -3.87 2.49 -23.38
C PHE A 846 -4.44 2.84 -24.76
N ALA A 847 -5.60 3.52 -24.78
CA ALA A 847 -6.25 3.96 -26.00
C ALA A 847 -5.36 4.90 -26.84
N ALA A 848 -4.64 5.81 -26.19
CA ALA A 848 -3.73 6.75 -26.84
C ALA A 848 -2.45 6.09 -27.39
N ALA A 849 -2.05 4.93 -26.84
CA ALA A 849 -0.86 4.19 -27.25
C ALA A 849 -1.11 3.22 -28.43
N ILE A 850 -2.37 2.98 -28.82
CA ILE A 850 -2.75 2.10 -29.94
C ILE A 850 -3.51 2.86 -31.04
N SER A 851 -3.75 2.17 -32.16
CA SER A 851 -4.54 2.75 -33.25
C SER A 851 -6.04 2.78 -32.91
N PRO A 852 -6.82 3.73 -33.48
CA PRO A 852 -8.28 3.72 -33.34
C PRO A 852 -8.94 2.42 -33.82
N ASP A 853 -8.37 1.78 -34.85
CA ASP A 853 -8.82 0.49 -35.39
C ASP A 853 -8.68 -0.66 -34.39
N ASP A 854 -7.65 -0.62 -33.55
CA ASP A 854 -7.46 -1.59 -32.48
C ASP A 854 -8.36 -1.25 -31.28
N PHE A 855 -8.40 0.03 -30.87
CA PHE A 855 -9.11 0.44 -29.65
C PHE A 855 -10.62 0.21 -29.72
N VAL A 856 -11.23 0.37 -30.90
CA VAL A 856 -12.67 0.11 -31.10
C VAL A 856 -13.07 -1.34 -30.79
N CYS A 857 -12.13 -2.30 -30.81
CA CYS A 857 -12.39 -3.68 -30.40
C CYS A 857 -12.54 -3.84 -28.88
N TYR A 858 -11.85 -3.01 -28.09
CA TYR A 858 -11.90 -3.03 -26.62
C TYR A 858 -13.05 -2.16 -26.07
N PHE A 859 -13.36 -1.05 -26.75
CA PHE A 859 -14.28 -0.04 -26.25
C PHE A 859 -15.69 -0.55 -25.90
N PRO A 860 -16.31 -1.53 -26.59
CA PRO A 860 -17.62 -2.05 -26.18
C PRO A 860 -17.63 -2.63 -24.76
N ASN A 861 -16.55 -3.30 -24.35
CA ASN A 861 -16.42 -3.83 -23.00
C ASN A 861 -16.13 -2.72 -21.99
N VAL A 862 -15.24 -1.79 -22.32
CA VAL A 862 -14.96 -0.57 -21.53
C VAL A 862 -16.25 0.21 -21.26
N LEU A 863 -17.02 0.51 -22.31
CA LEU A 863 -18.28 1.22 -22.22
C LEU A 863 -19.28 0.49 -21.33
N LYS A 864 -19.36 -0.84 -21.43
CA LYS A 864 -20.24 -1.64 -20.56
C LYS A 864 -19.82 -1.55 -19.09
N LEU A 865 -18.53 -1.68 -18.78
CA LEU A 865 -18.01 -1.63 -17.42
C LEU A 865 -18.23 -0.24 -16.79
N LEU A 866 -17.86 0.82 -17.51
CA LEU A 866 -18.00 2.20 -17.02
C LEU A 866 -19.46 2.68 -16.99
N ALA A 867 -20.30 2.28 -17.95
CA ALA A 867 -21.73 2.65 -17.91
C ALA A 867 -22.42 2.12 -16.64
N ASN A 868 -22.07 0.93 -16.16
CA ASN A 868 -22.59 0.42 -14.90
C ASN A 868 -22.20 1.30 -13.69
N ARG A 869 -21.07 2.00 -13.76
CA ARG A 869 -20.59 2.92 -12.71
C ARG A 869 -21.25 4.29 -12.76
N THR A 870 -21.86 4.68 -13.88
CA THR A 870 -22.65 5.93 -13.99
C THR A 870 -24.04 5.87 -13.35
N MET A 871 -24.47 4.70 -12.84
CA MET A 871 -25.81 4.54 -12.26
C MET A 871 -25.95 5.25 -10.90
N LYS A 872 -27.18 5.66 -10.55
CA LYS A 872 -27.48 6.52 -9.38
C LYS A 872 -27.15 5.91 -8.02
N GLN A 873 -27.06 4.58 -7.93
CA GLN A 873 -26.74 3.87 -6.70
C GLN A 873 -25.25 3.92 -6.36
N ASN A 874 -24.38 4.23 -7.32
CA ASN A 874 -22.95 4.36 -7.09
C ASN A 874 -22.63 5.74 -6.48
N SER A 875 -21.47 5.85 -5.83
CA SER A 875 -20.98 7.10 -5.23
C SER A 875 -20.84 8.23 -6.24
N VAL A 876 -20.68 9.46 -5.74
CA VAL A 876 -20.43 10.62 -6.61
C VAL A 876 -19.12 10.44 -7.37
N SER A 877 -18.06 10.01 -6.68
CA SER A 877 -16.72 9.75 -7.22
C SER A 877 -16.76 8.75 -8.36
N GLN A 878 -17.35 7.56 -8.14
CA GLN A 878 -17.50 6.55 -9.20
C GLN A 878 -18.26 7.05 -10.42
N ARG A 879 -19.37 7.80 -10.23
CA ARG A 879 -20.11 8.37 -11.36
C ARG A 879 -19.26 9.40 -12.11
N SER A 880 -18.58 10.28 -11.37
CA SER A 880 -17.74 11.35 -11.90
C SER A 880 -16.57 10.79 -12.71
N PHE A 881 -15.82 9.86 -12.12
CA PHE A 881 -14.71 9.14 -12.75
C PHE A 881 -15.14 8.37 -14.00
N ALA A 882 -16.26 7.64 -13.95
CA ALA A 882 -16.71 6.85 -15.09
C ALA A 882 -17.05 7.73 -16.30
N PHE A 883 -17.64 8.90 -16.08
CA PHE A 883 -17.86 9.88 -17.14
C PHE A 883 -16.54 10.50 -17.64
N GLY A 884 -15.62 10.84 -16.73
CA GLY A 884 -14.30 11.38 -17.07
C GLY A 884 -13.49 10.43 -17.96
N THR A 885 -13.34 9.17 -17.53
CA THR A 885 -12.63 8.12 -18.28
C THR A 885 -13.22 7.92 -19.68
N LEU A 886 -14.56 7.87 -19.80
CA LEU A 886 -15.22 7.75 -21.09
C LEU A 886 -14.99 9.00 -21.97
N ALA A 887 -14.94 10.20 -21.38
CA ALA A 887 -14.70 11.43 -22.10
C ALA A 887 -13.30 11.44 -22.75
N GLU A 888 -12.27 11.05 -21.99
CA GLU A 888 -10.89 11.00 -22.49
C GLU A 888 -10.69 9.97 -23.61
N CYS A 889 -11.49 8.91 -23.63
CA CYS A 889 -11.46 7.90 -24.70
C CYS A 889 -11.94 8.43 -26.06
N MET A 890 -12.68 9.55 -26.12
CA MET A 890 -13.30 10.04 -27.35
C MET A 890 -12.26 10.38 -28.42
N LYS A 891 -11.12 10.95 -28.02
CA LYS A 891 -10.02 11.28 -28.91
C LYS A 891 -9.44 10.06 -29.61
N SER A 892 -9.23 8.99 -28.86
CA SER A 892 -8.62 7.74 -29.36
C SER A 892 -9.59 6.89 -30.19
N LEU A 893 -10.91 7.08 -30.04
CA LEU A 893 -11.90 6.47 -30.92
C LEU A 893 -12.00 7.16 -32.29
N ASP A 894 -11.78 8.48 -32.34
CA ASP A 894 -11.88 9.34 -33.54
C ASP A 894 -13.12 8.99 -34.39
N VAL A 895 -12.94 8.48 -35.61
CA VAL A 895 -14.05 8.15 -36.54
C VAL A 895 -15.02 7.09 -36.00
N TYR A 896 -14.60 6.27 -35.02
CA TYR A 896 -15.42 5.20 -34.46
C TYR A 896 -16.40 5.67 -33.39
N VAL A 897 -16.32 6.94 -32.94
CA VAL A 897 -17.30 7.53 -32.02
C VAL A 897 -18.73 7.32 -32.53
N GLU A 898 -18.96 7.40 -33.86
CA GLU A 898 -20.26 7.19 -34.53
C GLU A 898 -20.98 5.91 -34.05
N LYS A 899 -20.24 4.81 -33.83
CA LYS A 899 -20.81 3.52 -33.44
C LYS A 899 -21.50 3.56 -32.07
N PHE A 900 -21.11 4.50 -31.22
CA PHE A 900 -21.50 4.56 -29.82
C PHE A 900 -22.35 5.79 -29.46
N VAL A 901 -22.54 6.73 -30.40
CA VAL A 901 -23.30 7.98 -30.19
C VAL A 901 -24.67 7.75 -29.54
N PRO A 902 -25.52 6.78 -29.98
CA PRO A 902 -26.85 6.63 -29.39
C PRO A 902 -26.84 6.34 -27.89
N GLN A 903 -25.84 5.58 -27.42
CA GLN A 903 -25.68 5.26 -26.01
C GLN A 903 -24.99 6.39 -25.26
N LEU A 904 -23.85 6.88 -25.79
CA LEU A 904 -23.04 7.93 -25.17
C LEU A 904 -23.83 9.23 -25.01
N LEU A 905 -24.53 9.70 -26.05
CA LEU A 905 -25.33 10.93 -25.98
C LEU A 905 -26.39 10.88 -24.88
N LYS A 906 -27.09 9.74 -24.75
CA LYS A 906 -28.07 9.54 -23.68
C LYS A 906 -27.40 9.59 -22.30
N MET A 907 -26.22 9.00 -22.16
CA MET A 907 -25.46 9.01 -20.92
C MET A 907 -25.00 10.43 -20.55
N TRP A 908 -24.38 11.16 -21.48
CA TRP A 908 -23.92 12.53 -21.26
C TRP A 908 -25.05 13.48 -20.88
N LEU A 909 -26.18 13.43 -21.57
CA LEU A 909 -27.34 14.28 -21.25
C LEU A 909 -28.00 13.89 -19.91
N SER A 910 -27.89 12.63 -19.49
CA SER A 910 -28.34 12.20 -18.18
C SER A 910 -27.40 12.72 -17.08
N GLY A 911 -26.08 12.56 -17.25
CA GLY A 911 -25.07 13.01 -16.30
C GLY A 911 -24.98 14.53 -16.18
N ALA A 912 -25.23 15.28 -17.26
CA ALA A 912 -25.38 16.74 -17.23
C ALA A 912 -26.56 17.25 -16.37
N ARG A 913 -27.41 16.34 -15.87
CA ARG A 913 -28.53 16.62 -14.95
C ARG A 913 -28.33 16.00 -13.57
N ASP A 914 -27.15 15.44 -13.29
CA ASP A 914 -26.82 14.86 -11.99
C ASP A 914 -26.85 15.93 -10.88
N PRO A 915 -27.29 15.59 -9.64
CA PRO A 915 -27.23 16.52 -8.53
C PRO A 915 -25.81 16.99 -8.18
N ALA A 916 -24.78 16.18 -8.40
CA ALA A 916 -23.39 16.54 -8.12
C ALA A 916 -22.77 17.33 -9.29
N ASP A 917 -22.09 18.42 -8.96
CA ASP A 917 -21.41 19.32 -9.90
C ASP A 917 -20.26 18.63 -10.66
N GLU A 918 -19.44 17.82 -10.00
CA GLU A 918 -18.35 17.08 -10.65
C GLU A 918 -18.86 16.10 -11.73
N VAL A 919 -19.95 15.39 -11.44
CA VAL A 919 -20.59 14.48 -12.40
C VAL A 919 -21.13 15.26 -13.61
N ARG A 920 -21.78 16.42 -13.36
CA ARG A 920 -22.23 17.29 -14.46
C ARG A 920 -21.06 17.81 -15.26
N ASN A 921 -19.98 18.22 -14.60
CA ASN A 921 -18.75 18.72 -15.20
C ASN A 921 -18.18 17.72 -16.21
N ASN A 922 -17.87 16.50 -15.76
CA ASN A 922 -17.28 15.46 -16.60
C ASN A 922 -18.23 14.99 -17.71
N SER A 923 -19.54 15.00 -17.45
CA SER A 923 -20.54 14.67 -18.48
C SER A 923 -20.60 15.71 -19.60
N ILE A 924 -20.49 16.99 -19.27
CA ILE A 924 -20.49 18.08 -20.25
C ILE A 924 -19.16 18.12 -21.01
N PHE A 925 -18.05 17.88 -20.32
CA PHE A 925 -16.73 17.70 -20.94
C PHE A 925 -16.78 16.57 -21.98
N GLY A 926 -17.25 15.37 -21.60
CA GLY A 926 -17.41 14.23 -22.51
C GLY A 926 -18.37 14.48 -23.68
N LEU A 927 -19.43 15.25 -23.46
CA LEU A 927 -20.31 15.71 -24.54
C LEU A 927 -19.55 16.59 -25.55
N GLY A 928 -18.71 17.50 -25.07
CA GLY A 928 -17.83 18.34 -25.87
C GLY A 928 -16.79 17.53 -26.67
N GLU A 929 -16.11 16.59 -26.02
CA GLU A 929 -15.13 15.71 -26.67
C GLU A 929 -15.76 14.82 -27.74
N MET A 930 -16.95 14.27 -27.48
CA MET A 930 -17.71 13.51 -28.47
C MET A 930 -18.05 14.35 -29.71
N ILE A 931 -18.37 15.65 -29.54
CA ILE A 931 -18.62 16.57 -30.66
C ILE A 931 -17.32 16.83 -31.45
N LEU A 932 -16.24 17.12 -30.74
CA LEU A 932 -14.95 17.45 -31.34
C LEU A 932 -14.40 16.30 -32.20
N HIS A 933 -14.49 15.08 -31.69
CA HIS A 933 -13.94 13.89 -32.33
C HIS A 933 -14.91 13.17 -33.26
N GLY A 934 -16.21 13.16 -32.94
CA GLY A 934 -17.25 12.56 -33.78
C GLY A 934 -17.57 13.35 -35.06
N LYS A 935 -17.23 14.66 -35.11
CA LYS A 935 -17.31 15.51 -36.31
C LYS A 935 -18.68 15.43 -37.01
N ASP A 936 -18.71 15.15 -38.32
CA ASP A 936 -19.91 15.14 -39.17
C ASP A 936 -20.96 14.13 -38.73
N LYS A 937 -20.56 13.11 -37.97
CA LYS A 937 -21.42 12.06 -37.45
C LYS A 937 -22.34 12.53 -36.33
N ILE A 938 -22.00 13.66 -35.69
CA ILE A 938 -22.78 14.24 -34.59
C ILE A 938 -23.80 15.28 -35.09
N PHE A 939 -23.70 15.75 -36.34
CA PHE A 939 -24.48 16.89 -36.82
C PHE A 939 -26.01 16.69 -36.73
N SER A 940 -26.50 15.46 -36.92
CA SER A 940 -27.93 15.14 -36.76
C SER A 940 -28.45 15.34 -35.33
N HIS A 941 -27.55 15.39 -34.34
CA HIS A 941 -27.86 15.49 -32.92
C HIS A 941 -27.64 16.91 -32.36
N TYR A 942 -27.15 17.86 -33.16
CA TYR A 942 -26.82 19.22 -32.69
C TYR A 942 -27.99 19.94 -32.02
N ASN A 943 -29.22 19.78 -32.53
CA ASN A 943 -30.40 20.39 -31.92
C ASN A 943 -30.69 19.83 -30.51
N GLU A 944 -30.55 18.52 -30.32
CA GLU A 944 -30.76 17.86 -29.02
C GLU A 944 -29.67 18.28 -28.02
N ILE A 945 -28.42 18.30 -28.47
CA ILE A 945 -27.26 18.73 -27.68
C ILE A 945 -27.41 20.19 -27.25
N LEU A 946 -27.73 21.09 -28.18
CA LEU A 946 -27.88 22.51 -27.90
C LEU A 946 -29.04 22.76 -26.93
N GLN A 947 -30.13 22.02 -27.04
CA GLN A 947 -31.22 22.07 -26.07
C GLN A 947 -30.77 21.62 -24.68
N GLY A 948 -29.98 20.55 -24.59
CA GLY A 948 -29.38 20.07 -23.34
C GLY A 948 -28.48 21.11 -22.68
N LEU A 949 -27.51 21.66 -23.42
CA LEU A 949 -26.58 22.68 -22.93
C LEU A 949 -27.31 23.98 -22.55
N SER A 950 -28.30 24.40 -23.33
CA SER A 950 -29.12 25.58 -23.01
C SER A 950 -29.92 25.41 -21.73
N GLN A 951 -30.37 24.20 -21.39
CA GLN A 951 -31.04 23.92 -20.13
C GLN A 951 -30.05 23.90 -18.96
N ALA A 952 -28.86 23.33 -19.16
CA ALA A 952 -27.80 23.28 -18.16
C ALA A 952 -27.32 24.69 -17.78
N VAL A 953 -26.95 25.51 -18.77
CA VAL A 953 -26.41 26.87 -18.56
C VAL A 953 -27.39 27.81 -17.84
N ALA A 954 -28.70 27.56 -17.96
CA ALA A 954 -29.72 28.37 -17.32
C ALA A 954 -29.84 28.12 -15.81
N LYS A 955 -29.36 26.97 -15.33
CA LYS A 955 -29.48 26.54 -13.93
C LYS A 955 -28.15 26.39 -13.22
N GLU A 956 -27.06 26.24 -13.98
CA GLU A 956 -25.75 25.95 -13.41
C GLU A 956 -25.17 27.13 -12.64
N THR A 957 -24.59 26.83 -11.49
CA THR A 957 -23.94 27.78 -10.58
C THR A 957 -22.47 27.45 -10.35
N HIS A 958 -22.07 26.19 -10.52
CA HIS A 958 -20.68 25.78 -10.35
C HIS A 958 -19.82 26.31 -11.51
N ALA A 959 -18.65 26.87 -11.18
CA ALA A 959 -17.82 27.60 -12.14
C ALA A 959 -17.20 26.68 -13.19
N GLY A 960 -16.53 25.59 -12.79
CA GLY A 960 -15.95 24.63 -13.72
C GLY A 960 -16.95 24.02 -14.70
N THR A 961 -18.17 23.72 -14.25
CA THR A 961 -19.23 23.18 -15.11
C THR A 961 -19.70 24.22 -16.13
N LEU A 962 -19.82 25.50 -15.74
CA LEU A 962 -20.12 26.58 -16.68
C LEU A 962 -19.00 26.74 -17.72
N ASP A 963 -17.75 26.60 -17.31
CA ASP A 963 -16.60 26.68 -18.19
C ASP A 963 -16.59 25.52 -19.20
N ASN A 964 -16.89 24.30 -18.76
CA ASN A 964 -17.07 23.13 -19.61
C ASN A 964 -18.27 23.27 -20.57
N ILE A 965 -19.36 23.94 -20.17
CA ILE A 965 -20.45 24.29 -21.09
C ILE A 965 -19.95 25.26 -22.17
N CYS A 966 -19.15 26.26 -21.79
CA CYS A 966 -18.55 27.20 -22.75
C CYS A 966 -17.62 26.46 -23.72
N GLY A 967 -16.81 25.54 -23.20
CA GLY A 967 -15.98 24.62 -23.97
C GLY A 967 -16.77 23.80 -24.99
N ALA A 968 -17.82 23.10 -24.55
CA ALA A 968 -18.68 22.31 -25.42
C ALA A 968 -19.34 23.15 -26.53
N LEU A 969 -19.83 24.35 -26.20
CA LEU A 969 -20.37 25.29 -27.21
C LEU A 969 -19.29 25.76 -28.20
N ALA A 970 -18.08 26.05 -27.71
CA ALA A 970 -16.95 26.42 -28.56
C ALA A 970 -16.56 25.27 -29.51
N LYS A 971 -16.53 24.02 -29.02
CA LYS A 971 -16.29 22.80 -29.82
C LYS A 971 -17.38 22.63 -30.90
N MET A 972 -18.66 22.85 -30.59
CA MET A 972 -19.74 22.83 -31.59
C MET A 972 -19.54 23.87 -32.72
N ILE A 973 -19.20 25.11 -32.35
CA ILE A 973 -18.92 26.18 -33.31
C ILE A 973 -17.70 25.84 -34.18
N LEU A 974 -16.63 25.35 -33.55
CA LEU A 974 -15.37 25.01 -34.20
C LEU A 974 -15.58 23.90 -35.25
N VAL A 975 -16.34 22.86 -34.92
CA VAL A 975 -16.57 21.72 -35.81
C VAL A 975 -17.54 22.06 -36.95
N ASN A 976 -18.67 22.73 -36.66
CA ASN A 976 -19.63 23.11 -37.70
C ASN A 976 -20.51 24.31 -37.28
N SER A 977 -19.97 25.51 -37.45
CA SER A 977 -20.68 26.77 -37.18
C SER A 977 -21.94 26.97 -38.04
N GLY A 978 -22.06 26.30 -39.20
CA GLY A 978 -23.23 26.39 -40.07
C GLY A 978 -24.40 25.51 -39.63
N GLY A 979 -24.16 24.53 -38.76
CA GLY A 979 -25.16 23.59 -38.24
C GLY A 979 -25.92 24.09 -37.01
N ILE A 980 -25.60 25.29 -36.51
CA ILE A 980 -26.17 25.89 -35.31
C ILE A 980 -26.64 27.33 -35.56
N PRO A 981 -27.60 27.86 -34.78
CA PRO A 981 -27.99 29.27 -34.84
C PRO A 981 -26.89 30.16 -34.23
N LEU A 982 -25.81 30.37 -34.98
CA LEU A 982 -24.60 31.06 -34.50
C LEU A 982 -24.87 32.47 -33.99
N ASP A 983 -25.86 33.16 -34.57
CA ASP A 983 -26.35 34.49 -34.17
C ASP A 983 -26.94 34.52 -32.76
N GLN A 984 -27.33 33.36 -32.21
CA GLN A 984 -27.81 33.21 -30.83
C GLN A 984 -26.75 32.58 -29.93
N VAL A 985 -26.01 31.60 -30.45
CA VAL A 985 -25.05 30.82 -29.67
C VAL A 985 -23.79 31.63 -29.33
N LEU A 986 -23.17 32.33 -30.29
CA LEU A 986 -21.94 33.08 -30.05
C LEU A 986 -22.12 34.22 -29.03
N PRO A 987 -23.19 35.04 -29.08
CA PRO A 987 -23.43 36.05 -28.06
C PRO A 987 -23.69 35.45 -26.68
N GLY A 988 -24.40 34.33 -26.61
CA GLY A 988 -24.63 33.60 -25.36
C GLY A 988 -23.33 33.08 -24.73
N LEU A 989 -22.43 32.52 -25.55
CA LEU A 989 -21.10 32.09 -25.13
C LEU A 989 -20.27 33.26 -24.60
N LEU A 990 -20.22 34.39 -25.33
CA LEU A 990 -19.45 35.57 -24.94
C LEU A 990 -19.93 36.21 -23.64
N GLN A 991 -21.21 36.07 -23.27
CA GLN A 991 -21.73 36.56 -21.98
C GLN A 991 -21.23 35.75 -20.78
N LYS A 992 -20.74 34.53 -21.00
CA LYS A 992 -20.25 33.64 -19.95
C LYS A 992 -18.73 33.68 -19.80
N LEU A 993 -18.02 34.06 -20.87
CA LEU A 993 -16.57 34.26 -20.87
C LEU A 993 -16.16 35.58 -20.17
N PRO A 994 -14.93 35.66 -19.61
CA PRO A 994 -13.88 34.64 -19.60
C PRO A 994 -14.19 33.47 -18.65
N LEU A 995 -13.48 32.35 -18.85
CA LEU A 995 -13.52 31.19 -17.95
C LEU A 995 -13.01 31.58 -16.56
N ARG A 996 -13.40 30.81 -15.53
CA ARG A 996 -13.20 31.18 -14.12
C ARG A 996 -12.39 30.14 -13.34
N ASP A 997 -12.47 28.89 -13.76
CA ASP A 997 -12.00 27.74 -13.02
C ASP A 997 -11.28 26.75 -13.96
N ASP A 998 -11.99 26.23 -14.98
CA ASP A 998 -11.40 25.28 -15.93
C ASP A 998 -10.80 26.01 -17.15
N PHE A 999 -9.55 26.45 -17.01
CA PHE A 999 -8.84 27.13 -18.09
C PHE A 999 -8.41 26.22 -19.24
N GLN A 1000 -8.55 24.89 -19.14
CA GLN A 1000 -8.22 23.97 -20.25
C GLN A 1000 -9.13 24.21 -21.46
N GLU A 1001 -10.39 24.55 -21.20
CA GLU A 1001 -11.38 24.84 -22.25
C GLU A 1001 -11.10 26.13 -23.04
N ASN A 1002 -10.13 26.96 -22.61
CA ASN A 1002 -9.65 28.07 -23.43
C ASN A 1002 -9.04 27.60 -24.74
N GLU A 1003 -8.52 26.37 -24.84
CA GLU A 1003 -8.08 25.81 -26.12
C GLU A 1003 -9.21 25.82 -27.16
N ALA A 1004 -10.38 25.30 -26.79
CA ALA A 1004 -11.54 25.26 -27.68
C ALA A 1004 -12.07 26.67 -27.98
N VAL A 1005 -12.14 27.54 -26.98
CA VAL A 1005 -12.61 28.93 -27.13
C VAL A 1005 -11.72 29.73 -28.08
N ILE A 1006 -10.40 29.67 -27.91
CA ILE A 1006 -9.45 30.42 -28.75
C ILE A 1006 -9.41 29.84 -30.16
N LYS A 1007 -9.40 28.51 -30.33
CA LYS A 1007 -9.47 27.87 -31.65
C LYS A 1007 -10.77 28.24 -32.37
N CYS A 1008 -11.90 28.29 -31.66
CA CYS A 1008 -13.19 28.75 -32.18
C CYS A 1008 -13.12 30.19 -32.70
N PHE A 1009 -12.57 31.14 -31.93
CA PHE A 1009 -12.41 32.53 -32.35
C PHE A 1009 -11.52 32.66 -33.58
N ALA A 1010 -10.37 31.99 -33.57
CA ALA A 1010 -9.44 31.99 -34.70
C ALA A 1010 -10.07 31.41 -35.97
N ALA A 1011 -10.82 30.30 -35.86
CA ALA A 1011 -11.49 29.66 -36.99
C ALA A 1011 -12.58 30.57 -37.59
N LEU A 1012 -13.47 31.14 -36.77
CA LEU A 1012 -14.49 32.08 -37.25
C LEU A 1012 -13.88 33.32 -37.91
N TYR A 1013 -12.73 33.77 -37.40
CA TYR A 1013 -12.02 34.93 -37.94
C TYR A 1013 -11.44 34.62 -39.32
N GLN A 1014 -10.77 33.48 -39.47
CA GLN A 1014 -10.22 33.02 -40.74
C GLN A 1014 -11.31 32.81 -41.80
N GLN A 1015 -12.50 32.37 -41.38
CA GLN A 1015 -13.67 32.24 -42.25
C GLN A 1015 -14.31 33.57 -42.67
N GLY A 1016 -13.90 34.70 -42.06
CA GLY A 1016 -14.54 36.00 -42.28
C GLY A 1016 -16.00 36.03 -41.81
N ASN A 1017 -16.33 35.30 -40.74
CA ASN A 1017 -17.70 35.08 -40.32
C ASN A 1017 -18.39 36.41 -39.92
N PRO A 1018 -19.57 36.74 -40.49
CA PRO A 1018 -20.23 38.01 -40.25
C PRO A 1018 -20.74 38.16 -38.81
N VAL A 1019 -21.10 37.06 -38.13
CA VAL A 1019 -21.57 37.08 -36.74
C VAL A 1019 -20.41 37.40 -35.80
N LEU A 1020 -19.23 36.82 -36.02
CA LEU A 1020 -18.03 37.17 -35.25
C LEU A 1020 -17.72 38.67 -35.35
N LYS A 1021 -17.82 39.24 -36.55
CA LYS A 1021 -17.57 40.67 -36.79
C LYS A 1021 -18.53 41.57 -35.98
N GLN A 1022 -19.79 41.17 -35.81
CA GLN A 1022 -20.77 41.91 -35.00
C GLN A 1022 -20.40 41.94 -33.51
N HIS A 1023 -19.70 40.91 -33.03
CA HIS A 1023 -19.31 40.76 -31.63
C HIS A 1023 -17.79 40.89 -31.41
N PHE A 1024 -17.07 41.48 -32.37
CA PHE A 1024 -15.61 41.49 -32.39
C PHE A 1024 -14.99 42.16 -31.15
N ASP A 1025 -15.59 43.25 -30.66
CA ASP A 1025 -15.17 43.93 -29.42
C ASP A 1025 -15.13 42.97 -28.21
N ALA A 1026 -16.18 42.18 -28.01
CA ALA A 1026 -16.25 41.22 -26.91
C ALA A 1026 -15.24 40.07 -27.08
N VAL A 1027 -15.05 39.59 -28.30
CA VAL A 1027 -14.07 38.54 -28.63
C VAL A 1027 -12.65 38.99 -28.29
N ILE A 1028 -12.27 40.21 -28.67
CA ILE A 1028 -10.95 40.77 -28.35
C ILE A 1028 -10.77 40.95 -26.85
N LYS A 1029 -11.81 41.38 -26.13
CA LYS A 1029 -11.74 41.50 -24.67
C LYS A 1029 -11.41 40.18 -23.99
N VAL A 1030 -12.08 39.10 -24.40
CA VAL A 1030 -11.82 37.75 -23.86
C VAL A 1030 -10.42 37.28 -24.24
N ALA A 1031 -10.02 37.40 -25.51
CA ALA A 1031 -8.70 36.95 -25.97
C ALA A 1031 -7.56 37.68 -25.25
N VAL A 1032 -7.69 38.99 -25.02
CA VAL A 1032 -6.70 39.76 -24.27
C VAL A 1032 -6.69 39.39 -22.79
N HIS A 1033 -7.87 39.14 -22.18
CA HIS A 1033 -7.94 38.66 -20.81
C HIS A 1033 -7.19 37.34 -20.63
N VAL A 1034 -7.42 36.37 -21.51
CA VAL A 1034 -6.75 35.07 -21.47
C VAL A 1034 -5.23 35.21 -21.65
N TYR A 1035 -4.79 36.06 -22.59
CA TYR A 1035 -3.37 36.34 -22.81
C TYR A 1035 -2.70 37.02 -21.62
N HIS A 1036 -3.37 38.03 -21.04
CA HIS A 1036 -2.83 38.83 -19.94
C HIS A 1036 -2.64 38.03 -18.66
N ASN A 1037 -3.59 37.16 -18.34
CA ASN A 1037 -3.55 36.32 -17.13
C ASN A 1037 -2.83 34.98 -17.33
N ASP A 1038 -2.22 34.76 -18.50
CA ASP A 1038 -1.57 33.50 -18.91
C ASP A 1038 -2.46 32.24 -18.74
N GLN A 1039 -3.77 32.39 -18.99
CA GLN A 1039 -4.77 31.31 -18.83
C GLN A 1039 -4.83 30.38 -20.06
N VAL A 1040 -3.69 30.09 -20.68
CA VAL A 1040 -3.60 29.21 -21.86
C VAL A 1040 -3.09 27.83 -21.46
N PRO A 1041 -3.75 26.74 -21.91
CA PRO A 1041 -3.41 25.39 -21.44
C PRO A 1041 -2.09 24.84 -22.00
N ASN A 1042 -1.68 25.29 -23.19
CA ASN A 1042 -0.50 24.79 -23.86
C ASN A 1042 0.13 25.84 -24.80
N ALA A 1043 1.39 25.59 -25.17
CA ALA A 1043 2.17 26.48 -26.03
C ALA A 1043 1.55 26.67 -27.42
N GLU A 1044 0.86 25.65 -27.95
CA GLU A 1044 0.15 25.75 -29.23
C GLU A 1044 -1.00 26.77 -29.15
N THR A 1045 -1.83 26.68 -28.11
CA THR A 1045 -2.93 27.62 -27.87
C THR A 1045 -2.40 29.03 -27.65
N LYS A 1046 -1.29 29.20 -26.91
CA LYS A 1046 -0.61 30.48 -26.73
C LYS A 1046 -0.16 31.08 -28.07
N ARG A 1047 0.37 30.25 -28.98
CA ARG A 1047 0.75 30.67 -30.33
C ARG A 1047 -0.46 31.10 -31.15
N ILE A 1048 -1.52 30.30 -31.19
CA ILE A 1048 -2.76 30.63 -31.91
C ILE A 1048 -3.37 31.93 -31.38
N LEU A 1049 -3.43 32.10 -30.06
CA LEU A 1049 -3.90 33.33 -29.42
C LEU A 1049 -3.07 34.55 -29.82
N THR A 1050 -1.75 34.40 -29.78
CA THR A 1050 -0.80 35.46 -30.16
C THR A 1050 -0.97 35.86 -31.62
N GLU A 1051 -1.04 34.89 -32.52
CA GLU A 1051 -1.26 35.14 -33.95
C GLU A 1051 -2.63 35.79 -34.20
N PHE A 1052 -3.68 35.31 -33.55
CA PHE A 1052 -5.02 35.89 -33.62
C PHE A 1052 -5.03 37.36 -33.17
N LEU A 1053 -4.44 37.68 -32.02
CA LEU A 1053 -4.34 39.06 -31.52
C LEU A 1053 -3.53 39.96 -32.46
N LYS A 1054 -2.43 39.44 -33.04
CA LYS A 1054 -1.62 40.19 -34.02
C LYS A 1054 -2.39 40.50 -35.30
N LEU A 1055 -3.09 39.51 -35.85
CA LEU A 1055 -3.91 39.68 -37.05
C LEU A 1055 -5.13 40.58 -36.79
N ALA A 1056 -5.76 40.45 -35.63
CA ALA A 1056 -6.86 41.31 -35.21
C ALA A 1056 -6.42 42.78 -35.14
N HIS A 1057 -5.26 43.06 -34.53
CA HIS A 1057 -4.70 44.40 -34.47
C HIS A 1057 -4.37 44.96 -35.86
N LEU A 1058 -3.80 44.13 -36.75
CA LEU A 1058 -3.45 44.53 -38.11
C LEU A 1058 -4.67 44.87 -38.97
N ASN A 1059 -5.72 44.05 -38.90
CA ASN A 1059 -6.87 44.13 -39.80
C ASN A 1059 -8.01 45.02 -39.27
N PHE A 1060 -8.09 45.24 -37.94
CA PHE A 1060 -9.16 45.97 -37.26
C PHE A 1060 -8.60 46.89 -36.16
N GLN A 1061 -7.64 47.74 -36.54
CA GLN A 1061 -6.85 48.53 -35.59
C GLN A 1061 -7.68 49.42 -34.66
N GLN A 1062 -8.73 50.08 -35.18
CA GLN A 1062 -9.57 50.97 -34.36
C GLN A 1062 -10.39 50.19 -33.34
N GLU A 1063 -11.08 49.14 -33.78
CA GLU A 1063 -11.89 48.28 -32.93
C GLU A 1063 -11.04 47.58 -31.86
N PHE A 1064 -9.85 47.12 -32.25
CA PHE A 1064 -8.88 46.51 -31.33
C PHE A 1064 -8.46 47.48 -30.23
N VAL A 1065 -8.01 48.69 -30.59
CA VAL A 1065 -7.55 49.70 -29.62
C VAL A 1065 -8.68 50.09 -28.65
N VAL A 1066 -9.91 50.25 -29.14
CA VAL A 1066 -11.07 50.54 -28.28
C VAL A 1066 -11.33 49.40 -27.30
N ALA A 1067 -11.29 48.14 -27.77
CA ALA A 1067 -11.51 46.98 -26.92
C ALA A 1067 -10.45 46.87 -25.82
N VAL A 1068 -9.16 46.96 -26.17
CA VAL A 1068 -8.03 46.86 -25.22
C VAL A 1068 -8.03 48.02 -24.21
N SER A 1069 -8.36 49.24 -24.66
CA SER A 1069 -8.39 50.42 -23.77
C SER A 1069 -9.41 50.28 -22.63
N SER A 1070 -10.43 49.44 -22.80
CA SER A 1070 -11.46 49.22 -21.79
C SER A 1070 -11.09 48.19 -20.71
N LEU A 1071 -9.96 47.48 -20.86
CA LEU A 1071 -9.50 46.45 -19.93
C LEU A 1071 -8.53 46.97 -18.84
N GLY A 1072 -8.18 48.26 -18.88
CA GLY A 1072 -7.30 48.89 -17.89
C GLY A 1072 -5.81 48.88 -18.29
N PRO A 1073 -4.97 49.62 -17.53
CA PRO A 1073 -3.59 49.92 -17.90
C PRO A 1073 -2.66 48.69 -17.94
N GLU A 1074 -2.89 47.68 -17.09
CA GLU A 1074 -2.04 46.48 -17.03
C GLU A 1074 -2.23 45.56 -18.23
N ALA A 1075 -3.48 45.41 -18.69
CA ALA A 1075 -3.81 44.68 -19.90
C ALA A 1075 -3.23 45.40 -21.14
N ILE A 1076 -3.32 46.74 -21.19
CA ILE A 1076 -2.70 47.55 -22.26
C ILE A 1076 -1.19 47.29 -22.32
N ALA A 1077 -0.48 47.41 -21.19
CA ALA A 1077 0.96 47.20 -21.12
C ALA A 1077 1.38 45.76 -21.50
N SER A 1078 0.53 44.78 -21.21
CA SER A 1078 0.77 43.37 -21.58
C SER A 1078 0.59 43.14 -23.08
N VAL A 1079 -0.40 43.79 -23.68
CA VAL A 1079 -0.62 43.75 -25.14
C VAL A 1079 0.45 44.55 -25.87
N GLU A 1080 0.90 45.69 -25.37
CA GLU A 1080 2.02 46.46 -25.96
C GLU A 1080 3.31 45.62 -26.02
N ARG A 1081 3.58 44.82 -24.97
CA ARG A 1081 4.70 43.87 -24.93
C ARG A 1081 4.61 42.76 -26.00
N LEU A 1082 3.41 42.45 -26.50
CA LEU A 1082 3.22 41.47 -27.57
C LEU A 1082 3.66 42.01 -28.95
N PHE A 1083 3.69 43.34 -29.09
CA PHE A 1083 3.99 44.06 -30.33
C PHE A 1083 5.35 44.75 -30.34
N SER A 1084 6.00 44.88 -29.17
CA SER A 1084 7.42 45.22 -29.03
C SER A 1084 8.30 44.02 -29.38
#